data_AF-A0A2G2XZJ3-F1
#
_entry.id   AF-A0A2G2XZJ3-F1
#
_cell.length_a   1.000
_cell.length_b   1.000
_cell.length_c   1.000
_cell.angle_alpha   90.00
_cell.angle_beta   90.00
_cell.angle_gamma   90.00
#
_symmetry.space_group_name_H-M   'P 1'
#
loop_
_entity.id
_entity.type
_entity.pdbx_description
1 polymer ?
#
loop_
_entity_poly.entity_id
_entity_poly.type
_entity_poly.pdbx_seq_one_letter_code
_entity_poly.pdbx_strand_id
1 'polypeptide(L)'
;MIRSGADHSVFDRHSEPNLCIYLVIYVDYIVIIGNDQDGITNLKQHLFQHFQTKDLGRSKYFLGVEVAQSSSGIVISQRKYALDILEETGMMGYRPIDTPVDPNAKLLPGQREPLSDPERYRQLVGKLNYLTMIRPDISFPVSVVSQFMTSPCDSHWDVVVRILRYIKSSPAKRLLFEDRGHEHIIGYTDADWVGSPSDRRSTSGYCVLVGALHIASNPVFHERTKHIEIDCYFVREKILSGDIVTKFVKSSNQLLDIFTKSLTSPRINYICNKLGTYDLSMTEEIKKNLEFIEEVTTNVDEVQKRVLDEILTQNANVEYLQRLNLNGHTDKETFKKVVPVITYEDIQPDIKRIANGDKSPILCSRPVSEFFISSGTSRGEIKLIPTIEEERGRRSLFYGLMMSVVSQFVPDLVKGEGMYFMFIKSEAKTPVNHFRSCNNIVGTSPAEAILCLAYQSMYSQMLCGLCRNREVIRVGTVFASTLIRAMRFLEDHWSLICNDIRTGTINNKITDPSVREAVMKILKPDSELADFIEAECSKDSWQGIITRLLPLVSALYASSECFFGINLKPFCKPSEVAYTLIPTMCYFEFLPIHRSNEVINSISTPTQNEKEEQQLVDLVDVKIGLEYELVVTTYSGLYRYRVGDVLRVAGYKNNVPQFNFSCRENVILSIDSDKTDEFELQNAANNLMPFDARVTEYTSYADIATIQAIMSCFGS
;
A
#
# COMPACT_ATOMS: atom_id res chain seq x y z
N MET A 1 9.60 -33.30 -38.13
CA MET A 1 9.14 -33.16 -36.75
C MET A 1 8.56 -34.50 -36.32
N ILE A 2 8.72 -34.87 -35.06
CA ILE A 2 8.17 -36.08 -34.45
C ILE A 2 6.87 -35.68 -33.75
N ARG A 3 5.83 -36.49 -33.85
CA ARG A 3 4.57 -36.23 -33.13
C ARG A 3 4.73 -36.66 -31.67
N SER A 4 4.32 -35.80 -30.74
CA SER A 4 4.33 -36.12 -29.32
C SER A 4 3.45 -37.33 -29.02
N GLY A 5 3.92 -38.20 -28.11
CA GLY A 5 3.14 -39.31 -27.58
C GLY A 5 2.09 -38.88 -26.55
N ALA A 6 2.23 -37.69 -25.97
CA ALA A 6 1.32 -37.15 -24.94
C ALA A 6 0.15 -36.36 -25.54
N ASP A 7 0.37 -35.65 -26.65
CA ASP A 7 -0.67 -34.89 -27.36
C ASP A 7 -0.45 -35.01 -28.88
N HIS A 8 -1.44 -35.52 -29.59
CA HIS A 8 -1.39 -35.72 -31.04
C HIS A 8 -1.36 -34.41 -31.85
N SER A 9 -1.67 -33.29 -31.21
CA SER A 9 -1.69 -31.95 -31.78
C SER A 9 -0.33 -31.25 -31.68
N VAL A 10 0.63 -31.84 -30.95
CA VAL A 10 1.97 -31.29 -30.70
C VAL A 10 3.02 -32.10 -31.45
N PHE A 11 3.88 -31.40 -32.18
CA PHE A 11 5.02 -31.97 -32.89
C PHE A 11 6.29 -31.28 -32.42
N ASP A 12 7.36 -32.03 -32.19
CA ASP A 12 8.66 -31.51 -31.76
C ASP A 12 9.76 -31.84 -32.77
N ARG A 13 10.81 -31.02 -32.79
CA ARG A 13 12.06 -31.30 -33.51
C ARG A 13 13.21 -30.79 -32.66
N HIS A 14 14.15 -31.67 -32.41
CA HIS A 14 15.43 -31.34 -31.78
C HIS A 14 16.51 -31.43 -32.87
N SER A 15 17.21 -30.33 -33.13
CA SER A 15 18.24 -30.26 -34.18
C SER A 15 19.65 -30.40 -33.61
N GLU A 16 19.98 -29.58 -32.60
CA GLU A 16 21.21 -29.63 -31.79
C GLU A 16 20.82 -29.81 -30.30
N PRO A 17 21.75 -30.14 -29.37
CA PRO A 17 21.40 -30.41 -27.96
C PRO A 17 20.57 -29.32 -27.28
N ASN A 18 20.71 -28.08 -27.74
CA ASN A 18 20.03 -26.92 -27.19
C ASN A 18 19.00 -26.28 -28.14
N LEU A 19 18.81 -26.79 -29.36
CA LEU A 19 17.90 -26.18 -30.34
C LEU A 19 16.66 -27.04 -30.53
N CYS A 20 15.50 -26.49 -30.13
CA CYS A 20 14.21 -27.15 -30.20
C CYS A 20 13.16 -26.29 -30.93
N ILE A 21 12.26 -26.98 -31.61
CA ILE A 21 11.05 -26.39 -32.23
C ILE A 21 9.87 -27.28 -31.87
N TYR A 22 8.84 -26.67 -31.31
CA TYR A 22 7.52 -27.22 -31.07
C TYR A 22 6.51 -26.58 -32.03
N LEU A 23 5.66 -27.40 -32.61
CA LEU A 23 4.57 -27.03 -33.50
C LEU A 23 3.28 -27.56 -32.89
N VAL A 24 2.38 -26.67 -32.53
CA VAL A 24 1.06 -26.98 -32.00
C VAL A 24 0.03 -26.65 -33.07
N ILE A 25 -0.78 -27.62 -33.45
CA ILE A 25 -1.80 -27.48 -34.48
C ILE A 25 -3.17 -27.64 -33.84
N TYR A 26 -4.00 -26.60 -33.90
CA TYR A 26 -5.37 -26.63 -33.41
C TYR A 26 -6.33 -26.09 -34.47
N VAL A 27 -7.04 -27.01 -35.14
CA VAL A 27 -7.98 -26.69 -36.24
C VAL A 27 -7.30 -25.77 -37.27
N ASP A 28 -7.74 -24.51 -37.39
CA ASP A 28 -7.22 -23.54 -38.35
C ASP A 28 -6.00 -22.75 -37.83
N TYR A 29 -5.59 -22.96 -36.58
CA TYR A 29 -4.51 -22.23 -35.93
C TYR A 29 -3.26 -23.09 -35.75
N ILE A 30 -2.11 -22.52 -36.13
CA ILE A 30 -0.80 -23.13 -35.95
C ILE A 30 0.04 -22.22 -35.05
N VAL A 31 0.57 -22.77 -33.96
CA VAL A 31 1.50 -22.08 -33.05
C VAL A 31 2.86 -22.75 -33.15
N ILE A 32 3.91 -21.96 -33.39
CA ILE A 32 5.29 -22.43 -33.44
C ILE A 32 6.03 -21.81 -32.26
N ILE A 33 6.69 -22.64 -31.46
CA ILE A 33 7.44 -22.27 -30.26
C ILE A 33 8.84 -22.88 -30.40
N GLY A 34 9.91 -22.13 -30.13
CA GLY A 34 11.25 -22.69 -30.22
C GLY A 34 12.32 -21.63 -30.17
N ASN A 35 13.57 -22.05 -29.98
CA ASN A 35 14.75 -21.20 -29.97
C ASN A 35 15.62 -21.33 -31.23
N ASP A 36 15.27 -22.23 -32.15
CA ASP A 36 15.88 -22.37 -33.48
C ASP A 36 15.20 -21.45 -34.50
N GLN A 37 15.63 -20.18 -34.56
CA GLN A 37 15.00 -19.18 -35.42
C GLN A 37 15.13 -19.49 -36.92
N ASP A 38 16.24 -20.09 -37.33
CA ASP A 38 16.47 -20.50 -38.72
C ASP A 38 15.58 -21.69 -39.08
N GLY A 39 15.49 -22.69 -38.20
CA GLY A 39 14.60 -23.82 -38.36
C GLY A 39 13.12 -23.43 -38.36
N ILE A 40 12.70 -22.46 -37.54
CA ILE A 40 11.35 -21.90 -37.57
C ILE A 40 11.07 -21.23 -38.92
N THR A 41 12.02 -20.49 -39.45
CA THR A 41 11.88 -19.81 -40.75
C THR A 41 11.73 -20.81 -41.89
N ASN A 42 12.56 -21.85 -41.90
CA ASN A 42 12.47 -22.95 -42.87
C ASN A 42 11.14 -23.72 -42.75
N LEU A 43 10.67 -23.98 -41.52
CA LEU A 43 9.39 -24.64 -41.28
C LEU A 43 8.22 -23.80 -41.81
N LYS A 44 8.22 -22.49 -41.53
CA LYS A 44 7.22 -21.56 -42.05
C LYS A 44 7.20 -21.57 -43.58
N GLN A 45 8.36 -21.47 -44.22
CA GLN A 45 8.45 -21.50 -45.68
C GLN A 45 7.90 -22.81 -46.27
N HIS A 46 8.21 -23.95 -45.65
CA HIS A 46 7.66 -25.24 -46.06
C HIS A 46 6.13 -25.27 -45.92
N LEU A 47 5.59 -24.77 -44.81
CA LEU A 47 4.14 -24.68 -44.61
C LEU A 47 3.46 -23.77 -45.64
N PHE A 48 4.07 -22.63 -46.00
CA PHE A 48 3.53 -21.73 -47.04
C PHE A 48 3.53 -22.34 -48.45
N GLN A 49 4.45 -23.24 -48.75
CA GLN A 49 4.51 -23.92 -50.04
C GLN A 49 3.43 -24.98 -50.20
N HIS A 50 3.04 -25.64 -49.10
CA HIS A 50 2.11 -26.76 -49.12
C HIS A 50 0.68 -26.41 -48.68
N PHE A 51 0.51 -25.34 -47.89
CA PHE A 51 -0.78 -24.96 -47.31
C PHE A 51 -1.03 -23.46 -47.47
N GLN A 52 -2.30 -23.11 -47.70
CA GLN A 52 -2.75 -21.71 -47.74
C GLN A 52 -2.77 -21.13 -46.31
N THR A 53 -1.61 -20.65 -45.86
CA THR A 53 -1.39 -20.16 -44.49
C THR A 53 -0.91 -18.71 -44.51
N LYS A 54 -1.15 -17.98 -43.41
CA LYS A 54 -0.73 -16.58 -43.24
C LYS A 54 0.09 -16.44 -41.96
N ASP A 55 1.28 -15.84 -42.05
CA ASP A 55 2.03 -15.45 -40.84
C ASP A 55 1.36 -14.26 -40.15
N LEU A 56 1.01 -14.43 -38.89
CA LEU A 56 0.46 -13.36 -38.04
C LEU A 56 1.55 -12.70 -37.17
N GLY A 57 2.81 -13.13 -37.30
CA GLY A 57 3.93 -12.66 -36.49
C GLY A 57 3.89 -13.22 -35.07
N ARG A 58 4.37 -12.44 -34.10
CA ARG A 58 4.31 -12.85 -32.68
C ARG A 58 2.85 -12.99 -32.24
N SER A 59 2.54 -14.11 -31.59
CA SER A 59 1.18 -14.41 -31.12
C SER A 59 0.72 -13.36 -30.10
N LYS A 60 -0.36 -12.64 -30.45
CA LYS A 60 -1.05 -11.69 -29.56
C LYS A 60 -2.37 -12.24 -29.03
N TYR A 61 -2.96 -13.18 -29.75
CA TYR A 61 -4.25 -13.79 -29.44
C TYR A 61 -4.25 -15.25 -29.91
N PHE A 62 -4.69 -16.17 -29.07
CA PHE A 62 -4.88 -17.58 -29.40
C PHE A 62 -6.11 -18.14 -28.66
N LEU A 63 -7.08 -18.68 -29.38
CA LEU A 63 -8.33 -19.22 -28.82
C LEU A 63 -9.10 -18.26 -27.87
N GLY A 64 -9.04 -16.95 -28.11
CA GLY A 64 -9.68 -15.97 -27.21
C GLY A 64 -8.89 -15.69 -25.92
N VAL A 65 -7.65 -16.19 -25.82
CA VAL A 65 -6.65 -15.79 -24.83
C VAL A 65 -5.73 -14.73 -25.44
N GLU A 66 -5.62 -13.59 -24.78
CA GLU A 66 -4.65 -12.54 -25.04
C GLU A 66 -3.27 -12.98 -24.56
N VAL A 67 -2.25 -12.81 -25.41
CA VAL A 67 -0.86 -13.16 -25.09
C VAL A 67 0.00 -11.91 -25.27
N ALA A 68 0.73 -11.53 -24.23
CA ALA A 68 1.74 -10.48 -24.28
C ALA A 68 3.10 -11.04 -23.88
N GLN A 69 4.11 -10.85 -24.74
CA GLN A 69 5.46 -11.36 -24.53
C GLN A 69 6.41 -10.19 -24.28
N SER A 70 7.29 -10.32 -23.29
CA SER A 70 8.28 -9.32 -22.90
C SER A 70 9.61 -10.00 -22.55
N SER A 71 10.66 -9.21 -22.31
CA SER A 71 11.95 -9.73 -21.83
C SER A 71 11.86 -10.35 -20.42
N SER A 72 10.84 -10.00 -19.63
CA SER A 72 10.63 -10.52 -18.28
C SER A 72 9.69 -11.73 -18.22
N GLY A 73 9.05 -12.12 -19.32
CA GLY A 73 8.13 -13.25 -19.34
C GLY A 73 6.94 -13.12 -20.30
N ILE A 74 6.02 -14.08 -20.20
CA ILE A 74 4.79 -14.19 -20.99
C ILE A 74 3.59 -13.96 -20.08
N VAL A 75 2.70 -13.07 -20.50
CA VAL A 75 1.46 -12.75 -19.80
C VAL A 75 0.28 -13.26 -20.62
N ILE A 76 -0.64 -13.95 -19.96
CA ILE A 76 -1.90 -14.37 -20.59
C ILE A 76 -3.11 -13.73 -19.90
N SER A 77 -4.10 -13.32 -20.70
CA SER A 77 -5.30 -12.60 -20.26
C SER A 77 -6.54 -13.07 -21.01
N GLN A 78 -7.70 -12.98 -20.37
CA GLN A 78 -9.01 -13.11 -21.02
C GLN A 78 -9.93 -11.96 -20.58
N ARG A 79 -9.37 -10.76 -20.41
CA ARG A 79 -10.11 -9.57 -19.94
C ARG A 79 -11.36 -9.32 -20.77
N LYS A 80 -11.24 -9.37 -22.11
CA LYS A 80 -12.38 -9.16 -23.01
C LYS A 80 -13.50 -10.18 -22.73
N TYR A 81 -13.15 -11.46 -22.64
CA TYR A 81 -14.11 -12.52 -22.36
C TYR A 81 -14.80 -12.35 -21.00
N ALA A 82 -14.06 -11.94 -19.96
CA ALA A 82 -14.64 -11.67 -18.65
C ALA A 82 -15.63 -10.48 -18.68
N LEU A 83 -15.32 -9.42 -19.44
CA LEU A 83 -16.22 -8.28 -19.62
C LEU A 83 -17.47 -8.65 -20.43
N ASP A 84 -17.31 -9.40 -21.51
CA ASP A 84 -18.42 -9.87 -22.34
C ASP A 84 -19.41 -10.70 -21.50
N ILE A 85 -18.92 -11.61 -20.64
CA ILE A 85 -19.77 -12.37 -19.70
C ILE A 85 -20.54 -11.43 -18.75
N LEU A 86 -19.88 -10.39 -18.21
CA LEU A 86 -20.51 -9.46 -17.26
C LEU A 86 -21.57 -8.57 -17.93
N GLU A 87 -21.34 -8.17 -19.18
CA GLU A 87 -22.28 -7.38 -19.97
C GLU A 87 -23.52 -8.21 -20.35
N GLU A 88 -23.32 -9.40 -20.93
CA GLU A 88 -24.40 -10.32 -21.29
C GLU A 88 -25.29 -10.72 -20.10
N THR A 89 -24.70 -10.84 -18.91
CA THR A 89 -25.44 -11.23 -17.69
C THR A 89 -26.07 -10.04 -16.95
N GLY A 90 -25.84 -8.80 -17.41
CA GLY A 90 -26.35 -7.59 -16.75
C GLY A 90 -25.67 -7.27 -15.41
N MET A 91 -24.50 -7.85 -15.14
CA MET A 91 -23.80 -7.71 -13.85
C MET A 91 -23.06 -6.37 -13.69
N MET A 92 -22.99 -5.58 -14.77
CA MET A 92 -22.36 -4.25 -14.76
C MET A 92 -23.01 -3.27 -13.77
N GLY A 93 -24.28 -3.47 -13.37
CA GLY A 93 -24.95 -2.66 -12.34
C GLY A 93 -24.76 -3.12 -10.88
N TYR A 94 -24.22 -4.34 -10.64
CA TYR A 94 -24.18 -4.94 -9.30
C TYR A 94 -22.92 -4.57 -8.50
N ARG A 95 -22.99 -4.50 -7.17
CA ARG A 95 -21.79 -4.21 -6.34
C ARG A 95 -20.81 -5.38 -6.35
N PRO A 96 -19.49 -5.16 -6.50
CA PRO A 96 -18.48 -6.22 -6.44
C PRO A 96 -18.44 -6.90 -5.06
N ILE A 97 -17.76 -8.05 -4.96
CA ILE A 97 -17.57 -8.80 -3.71
C ILE A 97 -16.17 -9.42 -3.67
N ASP A 98 -15.64 -9.66 -2.47
CA ASP A 98 -14.22 -10.03 -2.27
C ASP A 98 -13.96 -11.53 -2.20
N THR A 99 -14.99 -12.38 -2.19
CA THR A 99 -14.85 -13.84 -2.25
C THR A 99 -15.82 -14.49 -3.23
N PRO A 100 -15.39 -15.51 -4.00
CA PRO A 100 -16.20 -16.14 -5.03
C PRO A 100 -17.28 -17.07 -4.46
N VAL A 101 -17.07 -17.59 -3.26
CA VAL A 101 -18.04 -18.39 -2.50
C VAL A 101 -18.00 -17.99 -1.03
N ASP A 102 -19.09 -18.18 -0.30
CA ASP A 102 -19.13 -18.02 1.14
C ASP A 102 -18.43 -19.23 1.80
N PRO A 103 -17.40 -19.04 2.64
CA PRO A 103 -16.71 -20.12 3.34
C PRO A 103 -17.63 -21.03 4.16
N ASN A 104 -18.76 -20.52 4.63
CA ASN A 104 -19.69 -21.24 5.50
C ASN A 104 -20.88 -21.86 4.75
N ALA A 105 -21.06 -21.57 3.46
CA ALA A 105 -22.18 -22.09 2.69
C ALA A 105 -21.93 -23.52 2.21
N LYS A 106 -22.81 -24.45 2.59
CA LYS A 106 -22.84 -25.83 2.07
C LYS A 106 -23.98 -25.94 1.06
N LEU A 107 -23.64 -26.26 -0.19
CA LEU A 107 -24.64 -26.55 -1.23
C LEU A 107 -25.08 -28.01 -1.12
N LEU A 108 -26.39 -28.24 -1.06
CA LEU A 108 -26.99 -29.57 -1.01
C LEU A 108 -27.98 -29.75 -2.18
N PRO A 109 -28.07 -30.94 -2.78
CA PRO A 109 -29.07 -31.23 -3.81
C PRO A 109 -30.51 -31.03 -3.27
N GLY A 110 -31.39 -30.38 -4.05
CA GLY A 110 -32.83 -30.37 -3.81
C GLY A 110 -33.35 -29.46 -2.69
N GLN A 111 -32.58 -28.46 -2.24
CA GLN A 111 -33.02 -27.56 -1.15
C GLN A 111 -34.05 -26.49 -1.54
N ARG A 112 -34.17 -26.15 -2.83
CA ARG A 112 -35.03 -25.07 -3.33
C ARG A 112 -35.68 -25.45 -4.67
N GLU A 113 -36.59 -24.60 -5.12
CA GLU A 113 -37.28 -24.78 -6.39
C GLU A 113 -36.27 -24.89 -7.57
N PRO A 114 -36.54 -25.77 -8.55
CA PRO A 114 -35.76 -25.85 -9.78
C PRO A 114 -35.79 -24.51 -10.52
N LEU A 115 -34.67 -24.14 -11.15
CA LEU A 115 -34.64 -22.93 -11.98
C LEU A 115 -35.65 -23.01 -13.12
N SER A 116 -36.32 -21.88 -13.39
CA SER A 116 -37.22 -21.74 -14.54
C SER A 116 -36.51 -21.90 -15.88
N ASP A 117 -35.22 -21.53 -15.96
CA ASP A 117 -34.38 -21.69 -17.16
C ASP A 117 -33.04 -22.39 -16.83
N PRO A 118 -33.02 -23.74 -16.90
CA PRO A 118 -31.79 -24.52 -16.72
C PRO A 118 -30.76 -24.34 -17.84
N GLU A 119 -31.15 -23.90 -19.04
CA GLU A 119 -30.23 -23.71 -20.16
C GLU A 119 -29.31 -22.53 -19.92
N ARG A 120 -29.86 -21.41 -19.43
CA ARG A 120 -29.08 -20.24 -19.03
C ARG A 120 -28.02 -20.58 -17.99
N TYR A 121 -28.36 -21.44 -17.01
CA TYR A 121 -27.41 -21.93 -16.02
C TYR A 121 -26.26 -22.71 -16.69
N ARG A 122 -26.58 -23.69 -17.53
CA ARG A 122 -25.57 -24.53 -18.21
C ARG A 122 -24.65 -23.73 -19.10
N GLN A 123 -25.19 -22.78 -19.88
CA GLN A 123 -24.40 -21.92 -20.75
C GLN A 123 -23.42 -21.07 -19.95
N LEU A 124 -23.89 -20.45 -18.87
CA LEU A 124 -23.07 -19.56 -18.04
C LEU A 124 -21.99 -20.33 -17.26
N VAL A 125 -22.32 -21.49 -16.67
CA VAL A 125 -21.34 -22.36 -16.02
C VAL A 125 -20.29 -22.84 -17.02
N GLY A 126 -20.68 -23.17 -18.25
CA GLY A 126 -19.74 -23.49 -19.33
C GLY A 126 -18.78 -22.34 -19.64
N LYS A 127 -19.29 -21.10 -19.72
CA LYS A 127 -18.46 -19.90 -19.91
C LYS A 127 -17.50 -19.67 -18.73
N LEU A 128 -17.97 -19.84 -17.50
CA LEU A 128 -17.13 -19.73 -16.30
C LEU A 128 -16.06 -20.81 -16.26
N ASN A 129 -16.36 -22.03 -16.71
CA ASN A 129 -15.41 -23.13 -16.75
C ASN A 129 -14.25 -22.81 -17.70
N TYR A 130 -14.52 -22.15 -18.82
CA TYR A 130 -13.46 -21.67 -19.72
C TYR A 130 -12.55 -20.62 -19.06
N LEU A 131 -13.12 -19.73 -18.25
CA LEU A 131 -12.38 -18.68 -17.54
C LEU A 131 -11.45 -19.25 -16.44
N THR A 132 -11.73 -20.46 -15.91
CA THR A 132 -10.88 -21.10 -14.87
C THR A 132 -9.45 -21.35 -15.33
N MET A 133 -9.19 -21.42 -16.64
CA MET A 133 -7.86 -21.61 -17.21
C MET A 133 -6.86 -20.53 -16.79
N ILE A 134 -7.32 -19.29 -16.60
CA ILE A 134 -6.50 -18.15 -16.15
C ILE A 134 -6.89 -17.63 -14.76
N ARG A 135 -8.00 -18.15 -14.21
CA ARG A 135 -8.57 -17.73 -12.92
C ARG A 135 -8.63 -18.93 -11.95
N PRO A 136 -7.48 -19.35 -11.39
CA PRO A 136 -7.45 -20.43 -10.40
C PRO A 136 -8.28 -20.11 -9.15
N ASP A 137 -8.49 -18.83 -8.85
CA ASP A 137 -9.32 -18.32 -7.76
C ASP A 137 -10.81 -18.64 -7.88
N ILE A 138 -11.31 -18.94 -9.08
CA ILE A 138 -12.71 -19.37 -9.26
C ILE A 138 -12.82 -20.87 -9.56
N SER A 139 -11.72 -21.61 -9.68
CA SER A 139 -11.74 -23.02 -10.08
C SER A 139 -12.53 -23.90 -9.12
N PHE A 140 -12.31 -23.79 -7.81
CA PHE A 140 -13.11 -24.53 -6.82
C PHE A 140 -14.61 -24.22 -6.91
N PRO A 141 -15.07 -22.96 -6.77
CA PRO A 141 -16.50 -22.68 -6.79
C PRO A 141 -17.17 -23.00 -8.13
N VAL A 142 -16.46 -22.83 -9.25
CA VAL A 142 -16.95 -23.26 -10.59
C VAL A 142 -17.08 -24.78 -10.65
N SER A 143 -16.14 -25.54 -10.08
CA SER A 143 -16.24 -27.01 -10.01
C SER A 143 -17.46 -27.47 -9.22
N VAL A 144 -17.81 -26.77 -8.13
CA VAL A 144 -18.97 -27.10 -7.29
C VAL A 144 -20.27 -26.86 -8.05
N VAL A 145 -20.44 -25.68 -8.67
CA VAL A 145 -21.66 -25.39 -9.46
C VAL A 145 -21.79 -26.30 -10.69
N SER A 146 -20.67 -26.74 -11.25
CA SER A 146 -20.67 -27.70 -12.37
C SER A 146 -21.28 -29.07 -12.03
N GLN A 147 -21.39 -29.42 -10.74
CA GLN A 147 -22.03 -30.68 -10.31
C GLN A 147 -23.56 -30.67 -10.50
N PHE A 148 -24.17 -29.48 -10.64
CA PHE A 148 -25.63 -29.31 -10.67
C PHE A 148 -26.19 -29.01 -12.07
N MET A 149 -25.45 -29.36 -13.12
CA MET A 149 -25.81 -29.06 -14.52
C MET A 149 -27.11 -29.75 -15.00
N THR A 150 -27.46 -30.89 -14.41
CA THR A 150 -28.67 -31.67 -14.77
C THR A 150 -29.94 -31.07 -14.18
N SER A 151 -29.89 -30.57 -12.94
CA SER A 151 -31.05 -30.02 -12.23
C SER A 151 -30.61 -28.88 -11.29
N PRO A 152 -30.43 -27.66 -11.84
CA PRO A 152 -30.05 -26.49 -11.05
C PRO A 152 -31.25 -25.91 -10.27
N CYS A 153 -30.98 -25.34 -9.10
CA CYS A 153 -31.96 -24.67 -8.22
C CYS A 153 -31.51 -23.23 -7.94
N ASP A 154 -32.40 -22.39 -7.40
CA ASP A 154 -32.10 -20.97 -7.13
C ASP A 154 -30.87 -20.76 -6.25
N SER A 155 -30.63 -21.64 -5.28
CA SER A 155 -29.41 -21.60 -4.43
C SER A 155 -28.12 -21.79 -5.24
N HIS A 156 -28.15 -22.57 -6.33
CA HIS A 156 -27.01 -22.74 -7.22
C HIS A 156 -26.81 -21.49 -8.09
N TRP A 157 -27.90 -20.84 -8.50
CA TRP A 157 -27.83 -19.57 -9.23
C TRP A 157 -27.26 -18.45 -8.38
N ASP A 158 -27.63 -18.35 -7.10
CA ASP A 158 -27.07 -17.37 -6.16
C ASP A 158 -25.52 -17.43 -6.09
N VAL A 159 -24.95 -18.64 -6.15
CA VAL A 159 -23.50 -18.84 -6.17
C VAL A 159 -22.89 -18.42 -7.51
N VAL A 160 -23.53 -18.73 -8.63
CA VAL A 160 -23.10 -18.26 -9.96
C VAL A 160 -23.10 -16.72 -10.02
N VAL A 161 -24.14 -16.07 -9.49
CA VAL A 161 -24.22 -14.61 -9.38
C VAL A 161 -23.10 -14.07 -8.50
N ARG A 162 -22.78 -14.73 -7.38
CA ARG A 162 -21.65 -14.34 -6.52
C ARG A 162 -20.31 -14.44 -7.25
N ILE A 163 -20.06 -15.52 -7.99
CA ILE A 163 -18.85 -15.68 -8.81
C ILE A 163 -18.73 -14.53 -9.80
N LEU A 164 -19.82 -14.13 -10.46
CA LEU A 164 -19.81 -13.00 -11.40
C LEU A 164 -19.51 -11.66 -10.70
N ARG A 165 -20.12 -11.41 -9.53
CA ARG A 165 -19.80 -10.22 -8.71
C ARG A 165 -18.34 -10.21 -8.26
N TYR A 166 -17.75 -11.38 -8.03
CA TYR A 166 -16.33 -11.53 -7.71
C TYR A 166 -15.45 -11.25 -8.93
N ILE A 167 -15.77 -11.80 -10.11
CA ILE A 167 -15.04 -11.52 -11.36
C ILE A 167 -15.05 -10.02 -11.67
N LYS A 168 -16.16 -9.33 -11.42
CA LYS A 168 -16.28 -7.87 -11.57
C LYS A 168 -15.29 -7.07 -10.73
N SER A 169 -14.83 -7.59 -9.58
CA SER A 169 -13.82 -6.90 -8.77
C SER A 169 -12.47 -6.79 -9.49
N SER A 170 -12.13 -7.79 -10.33
CA SER A 170 -10.85 -7.88 -11.03
C SER A 170 -11.03 -8.51 -12.42
N PRO A 171 -11.69 -7.82 -13.37
CA PRO A 171 -11.97 -8.38 -14.70
C PRO A 171 -10.70 -8.47 -15.56
N ALA A 172 -9.65 -7.72 -15.23
CA ALA A 172 -8.40 -7.67 -15.95
C ALA A 172 -7.29 -8.56 -15.37
N LYS A 173 -7.63 -9.47 -14.44
CA LYS A 173 -6.70 -10.41 -13.81
C LYS A 173 -6.02 -11.31 -14.86
N ARG A 174 -4.70 -11.48 -14.75
CA ARG A 174 -3.82 -12.15 -15.73
C ARG A 174 -2.90 -13.14 -15.02
N LEU A 175 -2.31 -14.04 -15.80
CA LEU A 175 -1.29 -15.00 -15.34
C LEU A 175 0.06 -14.64 -15.98
N LEU A 176 1.11 -14.53 -15.16
CA LEU A 176 2.49 -14.24 -15.58
C LEU A 176 3.32 -15.51 -15.47
N PHE A 177 3.92 -15.84 -16.60
CA PHE A 177 4.96 -16.84 -16.73
C PHE A 177 6.30 -16.12 -16.83
N GLU A 178 7.03 -16.06 -15.74
CA GLU A 178 8.38 -15.49 -15.68
C GLU A 178 9.40 -16.57 -15.34
N ASP A 179 10.60 -16.45 -15.90
CA ASP A 179 11.71 -17.32 -15.55
C ASP A 179 12.27 -16.87 -14.19
N ARG A 180 12.14 -17.75 -13.19
CA ARG A 180 12.68 -17.53 -11.84
C ARG A 180 13.96 -18.33 -11.55
N GLY A 181 14.60 -18.90 -12.57
CA GLY A 181 15.85 -19.67 -12.40
C GLY A 181 15.67 -20.99 -11.65
N HIS A 182 14.45 -21.54 -11.62
CA HIS A 182 14.19 -22.83 -11.00
C HIS A 182 14.34 -23.96 -12.03
N GLU A 183 15.24 -24.90 -11.79
CA GLU A 183 15.47 -26.04 -12.70
C GLU A 183 14.65 -27.28 -12.34
N HIS A 184 13.93 -27.25 -11.20
CA HIS A 184 13.22 -28.41 -10.67
C HIS A 184 11.71 -28.37 -10.95
N ILE A 185 11.15 -29.54 -11.24
CA ILE A 185 9.70 -29.76 -11.33
C ILE A 185 9.17 -29.99 -9.91
N ILE A 186 8.21 -29.18 -9.48
CA ILE A 186 7.60 -29.28 -8.14
C ILE A 186 6.12 -29.59 -8.29
N GLY A 187 5.68 -30.74 -7.77
CA GLY A 187 4.26 -31.11 -7.70
C GLY A 187 3.69 -30.84 -6.31
N TYR A 188 2.57 -30.13 -6.25
CA TYR A 188 1.69 -30.08 -5.08
C TYR A 188 0.54 -31.06 -5.29
N THR A 189 0.12 -31.72 -4.22
CA THR A 189 -1.11 -32.53 -4.18
C THR A 189 -1.83 -32.29 -2.86
N ASP A 190 -3.16 -32.22 -2.90
CA ASP A 190 -4.03 -32.10 -1.73
C ASP A 190 -5.36 -32.80 -2.00
N ALA A 191 -6.02 -33.25 -0.93
CA ALA A 191 -7.37 -33.80 -1.00
C ALA A 191 -8.18 -33.38 0.23
N ASP A 192 -9.39 -32.88 0.02
CA ASP A 192 -10.32 -32.56 1.11
C ASP A 192 -11.06 -33.83 1.54
N TRP A 193 -10.48 -34.55 2.49
CA TRP A 193 -10.99 -35.82 2.99
C TRP A 193 -12.48 -35.74 3.37
N VAL A 194 -13.36 -36.43 2.63
CA VAL A 194 -14.83 -36.42 2.84
C VAL A 194 -15.45 -35.00 2.73
N GLY A 195 -14.89 -34.16 1.86
CA GLY A 195 -15.29 -32.75 1.73
C GLY A 195 -16.71 -32.53 1.19
N SER A 196 -17.22 -33.44 0.36
CA SER A 196 -18.57 -33.35 -0.20
C SER A 196 -19.66 -33.77 0.81
N PRO A 197 -20.58 -32.87 1.22
CA PRO A 197 -21.66 -33.22 2.16
C PRO A 197 -22.70 -34.17 1.58
N SER A 198 -22.82 -34.27 0.26
CA SER A 198 -23.87 -35.02 -0.43
C SER A 198 -23.52 -36.49 -0.65
N ASP A 199 -22.29 -36.79 -1.08
CA ASP A 199 -21.85 -38.15 -1.43
C ASP A 199 -20.64 -38.62 -0.62
N ARG A 200 -20.15 -37.80 0.32
CA ARG A 200 -18.98 -38.08 1.19
C ARG A 200 -17.70 -38.38 0.42
N ARG A 201 -17.59 -37.94 -0.83
CA ARG A 201 -16.37 -38.07 -1.63
C ARG A 201 -15.38 -36.95 -1.33
N SER A 202 -14.11 -37.26 -1.55
CA SER A 202 -13.02 -36.29 -1.48
C SER A 202 -12.80 -35.66 -2.86
N THR A 203 -12.50 -34.37 -2.86
CA THR A 203 -11.99 -33.58 -3.99
C THR A 203 -10.47 -33.56 -3.88
N SER A 204 -9.80 -34.18 -4.85
CA SER A 204 -8.34 -34.15 -4.96
C SER A 204 -7.90 -33.18 -6.04
N GLY A 205 -6.84 -32.42 -5.79
CA GLY A 205 -6.21 -31.55 -6.78
C GLY A 205 -4.71 -31.82 -6.89
N TYR A 206 -4.13 -31.49 -8.05
CA TYR A 206 -2.69 -31.41 -8.20
C TYR A 206 -2.28 -30.16 -9.00
N CYS A 207 -1.11 -29.64 -8.69
CA CYS A 207 -0.53 -28.50 -9.38
C CYS A 207 0.95 -28.79 -9.62
N VAL A 208 1.38 -28.69 -10.88
CA VAL A 208 2.79 -28.92 -11.24
C VAL A 208 3.40 -27.58 -11.63
N LEU A 209 4.53 -27.26 -10.99
CA LEU A 209 5.36 -26.12 -11.28
C LEU A 209 6.57 -26.59 -12.07
N VAL A 210 6.79 -26.04 -13.26
CA VAL A 210 7.98 -26.28 -14.07
C VAL A 210 8.68 -24.93 -14.24
N GLY A 211 9.84 -24.74 -13.62
CA GLY A 211 10.57 -23.46 -13.71
C GLY A 211 9.78 -22.23 -13.23
N ALA A 212 8.94 -22.40 -12.21
CA ALA A 212 7.95 -21.42 -11.73
C ALA A 212 6.80 -21.08 -12.71
N LEU A 213 6.68 -21.79 -13.83
CA LEU A 213 5.48 -21.79 -14.67
C LEU A 213 4.47 -22.83 -14.15
N HIS A 214 3.21 -22.44 -14.07
CA HIS A 214 2.12 -23.23 -13.48
C HIS A 214 1.37 -24.02 -14.54
N ILE A 215 1.20 -25.33 -14.33
CA ILE A 215 0.18 -26.14 -14.98
C ILE A 215 -0.65 -26.77 -13.86
N ALA A 216 -1.85 -26.22 -13.62
CA ALA A 216 -2.77 -26.73 -12.62
C ALA A 216 -3.94 -27.43 -13.30
N SER A 217 -4.27 -28.63 -12.83
CA SER A 217 -5.42 -29.39 -13.30
C SER A 217 -6.26 -29.80 -12.08
N ASN A 218 -7.57 -29.63 -12.17
CA ASN A 218 -8.51 -30.06 -11.14
C ASN A 218 -9.37 -31.21 -11.66
N PRO A 219 -8.85 -32.45 -11.69
CA PRO A 219 -9.65 -33.60 -12.07
C PRO A 219 -10.58 -33.99 -10.91
N VAL A 220 -11.88 -33.88 -11.11
CA VAL A 220 -12.86 -34.54 -10.24
C VAL A 220 -12.78 -36.04 -10.52
N PHE A 221 -12.03 -36.78 -9.70
CA PHE A 221 -11.84 -38.22 -9.88
C PHE A 221 -13.05 -39.03 -9.38
N HIS A 222 -13.52 -39.96 -10.22
CA HIS A 222 -14.56 -40.94 -9.89
C HIS A 222 -14.12 -42.32 -10.35
N GLU A 223 -13.30 -43.03 -9.57
CA GLU A 223 -12.88 -44.39 -9.93
C GLU A 223 -13.19 -45.43 -8.84
N ARG A 224 -13.65 -46.61 -9.27
CA ARG A 224 -13.90 -47.78 -8.42
C ARG A 224 -12.65 -48.69 -8.38
N THR A 225 -11.82 -48.47 -7.38
CA THR A 225 -11.11 -49.46 -6.53
C THR A 225 -10.48 -50.73 -7.13
N LYS A 226 -9.89 -50.72 -8.33
CA LYS A 226 -8.96 -51.80 -8.76
C LYS A 226 -7.62 -51.36 -9.37
N HIS A 227 -7.49 -50.11 -9.83
CA HIS A 227 -6.26 -49.60 -10.44
C HIS A 227 -5.31 -48.89 -9.45
N ILE A 228 -5.81 -48.49 -8.27
CA ILE A 228 -5.04 -47.82 -7.21
C ILE A 228 -3.78 -48.58 -6.79
N GLU A 229 -3.83 -49.91 -6.71
CA GLU A 229 -2.68 -50.69 -6.24
C GLU A 229 -1.47 -50.58 -7.20
N ILE A 230 -1.69 -50.66 -8.51
CA ILE A 230 -0.62 -50.61 -9.52
C ILE A 230 0.03 -49.23 -9.55
N ASP A 231 -0.77 -48.17 -9.51
CA ASP A 231 -0.26 -46.78 -9.50
C ASP A 231 0.48 -46.47 -8.20
N CYS A 232 0.01 -46.98 -7.06
CA CYS A 232 0.73 -46.88 -5.79
C CYS A 232 2.07 -47.61 -5.83
N TYR A 233 2.16 -48.78 -6.48
CA TYR A 233 3.44 -49.49 -6.66
C TYR A 233 4.40 -48.70 -7.54
N PHE A 234 3.93 -48.14 -8.67
CA PHE A 234 4.75 -47.31 -9.55
C PHE A 234 5.26 -46.04 -8.84
N VAL A 235 4.38 -45.30 -8.14
CA VAL A 235 4.77 -44.10 -7.40
C VAL A 235 5.74 -44.46 -6.26
N ARG A 236 5.49 -45.56 -5.55
CA ARG A 236 6.40 -46.04 -4.50
C ARG A 236 7.75 -46.42 -5.06
N GLU A 237 7.82 -47.10 -6.20
CA GLU A 237 9.06 -47.44 -6.89
C GLU A 237 9.84 -46.16 -7.24
N LYS A 238 9.15 -45.14 -7.77
CA LYS A 238 9.75 -43.84 -8.12
C LYS A 238 10.23 -43.04 -6.90
N ILE A 239 9.57 -43.17 -5.75
CA ILE A 239 10.04 -42.60 -4.48
C ILE A 239 11.28 -43.35 -3.99
N LEU A 240 11.27 -44.69 -4.07
CA LEU A 240 12.39 -45.53 -3.62
C LEU A 240 13.64 -45.40 -4.51
N SER A 241 13.47 -45.17 -5.82
CA SER A 241 14.57 -44.90 -6.75
C SER A 241 15.16 -43.50 -6.59
N GLY A 242 14.51 -42.62 -5.82
CA GLY A 242 14.89 -41.21 -5.67
C GLY A 242 14.43 -40.30 -6.83
N ASP A 243 13.66 -40.83 -7.80
CA ASP A 243 13.11 -40.05 -8.90
C ASP A 243 12.04 -39.05 -8.42
N ILE A 244 11.35 -39.34 -7.30
CA ILE A 244 10.37 -38.46 -6.65
C ILE A 244 10.74 -38.23 -5.19
N VAL A 245 10.94 -36.96 -4.81
CA VAL A 245 11.18 -36.56 -3.42
C VAL A 245 9.90 -35.95 -2.84
N THR A 246 9.33 -36.59 -1.81
CA THR A 246 8.16 -36.07 -1.10
C THR A 246 8.58 -35.17 0.07
N LYS A 247 7.90 -34.03 0.23
CA LYS A 247 8.10 -33.11 1.35
C LYS A 247 6.75 -32.73 1.93
N PHE A 248 6.66 -32.73 3.26
CA PHE A 248 5.47 -32.25 3.94
C PHE A 248 5.31 -30.73 3.73
N VAL A 249 4.09 -30.30 3.39
CA VAL A 249 3.73 -28.89 3.23
C VAL A 249 2.74 -28.52 4.33
N LYS A 250 3.09 -27.57 5.20
CA LYS A 250 2.17 -27.02 6.21
C LYS A 250 0.92 -26.45 5.51
N SER A 251 -0.26 -26.57 6.11
CA SER A 251 -1.52 -26.06 5.51
C SER A 251 -1.44 -24.58 5.12
N SER A 252 -0.74 -23.75 5.89
CA SER A 252 -0.49 -22.34 5.55
C SER A 252 0.30 -22.12 4.26
N ASN A 253 0.97 -23.15 3.73
CA ASN A 253 1.75 -23.10 2.50
C ASN A 253 1.15 -23.97 1.38
N GLN A 254 -0.02 -24.58 1.61
CA GLN A 254 -0.69 -25.42 0.61
C GLN A 254 -1.35 -24.55 -0.47
N LEU A 255 -0.71 -24.48 -1.65
CA LEU A 255 -1.22 -23.71 -2.78
C LEU A 255 -2.50 -24.33 -3.38
N LEU A 256 -2.74 -25.62 -3.14
CA LEU A 256 -3.92 -26.32 -3.67
C LEU A 256 -5.22 -26.07 -2.91
N ASP A 257 -5.16 -25.37 -1.78
CA ASP A 257 -6.35 -24.95 -1.05
C ASP A 257 -7.33 -24.19 -1.97
N ILE A 258 -6.81 -23.42 -2.95
CA ILE A 258 -7.64 -22.63 -3.87
C ILE A 258 -8.47 -23.48 -4.85
N PHE A 259 -8.06 -24.72 -5.08
CA PHE A 259 -8.76 -25.66 -5.96
C PHE A 259 -9.69 -26.62 -5.21
N THR A 260 -9.54 -26.73 -3.89
CA THR A 260 -10.21 -27.76 -3.08
C THR A 260 -11.10 -27.18 -1.98
N LYS A 261 -10.97 -25.89 -1.61
CA LYS A 261 -11.63 -25.31 -0.44
C LYS A 261 -12.20 -23.93 -0.73
N SER A 262 -13.21 -23.56 0.06
CA SER A 262 -13.67 -22.18 0.16
C SER A 262 -12.72 -21.38 1.07
N LEU A 263 -12.21 -20.26 0.56
CA LEU A 263 -11.14 -19.50 1.21
C LEU A 263 -11.56 -18.06 1.52
N THR A 264 -10.91 -17.46 2.52
CA THR A 264 -11.04 -16.04 2.82
C THR A 264 -10.28 -15.19 1.79
N SER A 265 -10.70 -13.93 1.60
CA SER A 265 -10.07 -13.02 0.63
C SER A 265 -8.54 -12.89 0.79
N PRO A 266 -7.99 -12.73 2.02
CA PRO A 266 -6.53 -12.68 2.20
C PRO A 266 -5.82 -13.95 1.73
N ARG A 267 -6.44 -15.11 1.97
CA ARG A 267 -5.88 -16.41 1.59
C ARG A 267 -5.88 -16.60 0.07
N ILE A 268 -6.97 -16.19 -0.60
CA ILE A 268 -7.06 -16.20 -2.06
C ILE A 268 -5.96 -15.32 -2.65
N ASN A 269 -5.80 -14.10 -2.16
CA ASN A 269 -4.78 -13.17 -2.65
C ASN A 269 -3.35 -13.72 -2.47
N TYR A 270 -3.06 -14.32 -1.30
CA TYR A 270 -1.78 -14.96 -1.05
C TYR A 270 -1.47 -16.08 -2.06
N ILE A 271 -2.41 -17.01 -2.26
CA ILE A 271 -2.22 -18.13 -3.19
C ILE A 271 -2.14 -17.62 -4.63
N CYS A 272 -3.03 -16.71 -5.04
CA CYS A 272 -3.01 -16.08 -6.36
C CYS A 272 -1.65 -15.45 -6.68
N ASN A 273 -1.07 -14.72 -5.74
CA ASN A 273 0.25 -14.10 -5.91
C ASN A 273 1.36 -15.15 -6.07
N LYS A 274 1.30 -16.25 -5.31
CA LYS A 274 2.26 -17.37 -5.45
C LYS A 274 2.08 -18.11 -6.77
N LEU A 275 0.85 -18.19 -7.27
CA LEU A 275 0.49 -18.77 -8.56
C LEU A 275 0.76 -17.83 -9.76
N GLY A 276 1.33 -16.63 -9.53
CA GLY A 276 1.64 -15.70 -10.61
C GLY A 276 0.41 -15.02 -11.24
N THR A 277 -0.72 -15.01 -10.52
CA THR A 277 -1.92 -14.24 -10.93
C THR A 277 -1.93 -12.87 -10.30
N TYR A 278 -2.16 -11.85 -11.12
CA TYR A 278 -2.13 -10.43 -10.71
C TYR A 278 -3.11 -9.63 -11.56
N ASP A 279 -3.60 -8.52 -11.02
CA ASP A 279 -4.46 -7.58 -11.74
C ASP A 279 -3.66 -6.33 -12.10
N LEU A 280 -3.65 -5.96 -13.39
CA LEU A 280 -2.96 -4.75 -13.85
C LEU A 280 -3.68 -3.46 -13.48
N SER A 281 -4.91 -3.49 -12.96
CA SER A 281 -5.57 -2.29 -12.44
C SER A 281 -4.67 -1.52 -11.46
N MET A 282 -3.94 -2.26 -10.63
CA MET A 282 -3.01 -1.74 -9.64
C MET A 282 -1.68 -1.24 -10.26
N THR A 283 -1.17 -1.89 -11.31
CA THR A 283 0.02 -1.43 -12.04
C THR A 283 -0.29 -0.21 -12.91
N GLU A 284 -1.48 -0.13 -13.51
CA GLU A 284 -1.98 1.03 -14.25
C GLU A 284 -2.16 2.24 -13.32
N GLU A 285 -2.67 2.04 -12.11
CA GLU A 285 -2.78 3.09 -11.09
C GLU A 285 -1.41 3.60 -10.62
N ILE A 286 -0.47 2.68 -10.29
CA ILE A 286 0.92 3.05 -9.97
C ILE A 286 1.51 3.84 -11.14
N LYS A 287 1.36 3.37 -12.38
CA LYS A 287 1.90 4.05 -13.56
C LYS A 287 1.30 5.44 -13.73
N LYS A 288 -0.03 5.60 -13.59
CA LYS A 288 -0.70 6.91 -13.64
C LYS A 288 -0.21 7.86 -12.56
N ASN A 289 0.00 7.37 -11.35
CA ASN A 289 0.53 8.18 -10.24
C ASN A 289 1.96 8.63 -10.51
N LEU A 290 2.80 7.77 -11.10
CA LEU A 290 4.16 8.14 -11.50
C LEU A 290 4.17 9.11 -12.68
N GLU A 291 3.34 8.89 -13.70
CA GLU A 291 3.15 9.82 -14.82
C GLU A 291 2.65 11.18 -14.33
N PHE A 292 1.74 11.21 -13.36
CA PHE A 292 1.27 12.43 -12.70
C PHE A 292 2.42 13.16 -12.00
N ILE A 293 3.29 12.46 -11.24
CA ILE A 293 4.48 13.07 -10.62
C ILE A 293 5.37 13.71 -11.69
N GLU A 294 5.65 13.02 -12.80
CA GLU A 294 6.47 13.58 -13.89
C GLU A 294 5.81 14.82 -14.52
N GLU A 295 4.49 14.80 -14.74
CA GLU A 295 3.73 15.92 -15.30
C GLU A 295 3.80 17.16 -14.39
N VAL A 296 3.42 17.01 -13.12
CA VAL A 296 3.37 18.14 -12.18
C VAL A 296 4.75 18.65 -11.81
N THR A 297 5.79 17.82 -11.91
CA THR A 297 7.18 18.26 -11.68
C THR A 297 7.83 18.91 -12.90
N THR A 298 7.26 18.74 -14.09
CA THR A 298 7.74 19.40 -15.31
C THR A 298 7.12 20.79 -15.46
N ASN A 299 5.82 20.95 -15.24
CA ASN A 299 5.08 22.20 -15.51
C ASN A 299 4.80 23.03 -14.23
N VAL A 300 5.82 23.20 -13.40
CA VAL A 300 5.68 23.67 -12.01
C VAL A 300 5.06 25.06 -11.89
N ASP A 301 5.56 26.04 -12.64
CA ASP A 301 5.08 27.42 -12.56
C ASP A 301 3.61 27.53 -13.02
N GLU A 302 3.23 26.80 -14.08
CA GLU A 302 1.84 26.74 -14.54
C GLU A 302 0.92 26.06 -13.51
N VAL A 303 1.39 24.97 -12.89
CA VAL A 303 0.64 24.27 -11.84
C VAL A 303 0.46 25.18 -10.62
N GLN A 304 1.52 25.86 -10.16
CA GLN A 304 1.44 26.78 -9.01
C GLN A 304 0.53 27.98 -9.29
N LYS A 305 0.56 28.56 -10.50
CA LYS A 305 -0.39 29.61 -10.91
C LYS A 305 -1.82 29.11 -10.88
N ARG A 306 -2.09 27.91 -11.41
CA ARG A 306 -3.43 27.30 -11.41
C ARG A 306 -3.93 27.02 -9.99
N VAL A 307 -3.08 26.51 -9.11
CA VAL A 307 -3.42 26.25 -7.70
C VAL A 307 -3.76 27.55 -6.98
N LEU A 308 -2.95 28.60 -7.16
CA LEU A 308 -3.23 29.91 -6.57
C LEU A 308 -4.55 30.50 -7.10
N ASP A 309 -4.76 30.46 -8.42
CA ASP A 309 -6.01 30.92 -9.04
C ASP A 309 -7.24 30.16 -8.53
N GLU A 310 -7.15 28.83 -8.38
CA GLU A 310 -8.22 28.00 -7.82
C GLU A 310 -8.53 28.38 -6.36
N ILE A 311 -7.50 28.55 -5.52
CA ILE A 311 -7.65 28.96 -4.11
C ILE A 311 -8.30 30.34 -4.02
N LEU A 312 -7.80 31.32 -4.77
CA LEU A 312 -8.31 32.69 -4.73
C LEU A 312 -9.71 32.81 -5.33
N THR A 313 -10.01 32.07 -6.40
CA THR A 313 -11.36 32.00 -6.99
C THR A 313 -12.35 31.40 -6.00
N GLN A 314 -11.99 30.27 -5.39
CA GLN A 314 -12.83 29.60 -4.40
C GLN A 314 -13.12 30.51 -3.21
N ASN A 315 -12.12 31.26 -2.75
CA ASN A 315 -12.19 32.03 -1.52
C ASN A 315 -12.39 33.53 -1.73
N ALA A 316 -12.71 33.99 -2.94
CA ALA A 316 -12.77 35.41 -3.30
C ALA A 316 -13.65 36.27 -2.36
N ASN A 317 -14.70 35.68 -1.79
CA ASN A 317 -15.69 36.35 -0.94
C ASN A 317 -15.54 36.05 0.56
N VAL A 318 -14.42 35.47 1.00
CA VAL A 318 -14.21 35.21 2.43
C VAL A 318 -13.83 36.50 3.16
N GLU A 319 -14.25 36.61 4.43
CA GLU A 319 -14.04 37.83 5.25
C GLU A 319 -12.56 38.24 5.27
N TYR A 320 -11.64 37.28 5.42
CA TYR A 320 -10.21 37.54 5.49
C TYR A 320 -9.66 38.25 4.24
N LEU A 321 -9.97 37.75 3.03
CA LEU A 321 -9.50 38.35 1.77
C LEU A 321 -10.21 39.67 1.46
N GLN A 322 -11.47 39.82 1.89
CA GLN A 322 -12.20 41.08 1.79
C GLN A 322 -11.59 42.17 2.70
N ARG A 323 -11.20 41.82 3.94
CA ARG A 323 -10.50 42.75 4.86
C ARG A 323 -9.17 43.25 4.29
N LEU A 324 -8.51 42.43 3.49
CA LEU A 324 -7.27 42.79 2.79
C LEU A 324 -7.51 43.59 1.50
N ASN A 325 -8.77 43.80 1.08
CA ASN A 325 -9.15 44.47 -0.17
C ASN A 325 -8.57 43.79 -1.43
N LEU A 326 -8.50 42.45 -1.44
CA LEU A 326 -8.09 41.71 -2.64
C LEU A 326 -9.14 41.81 -3.77
N ASN A 327 -10.38 42.19 -3.46
CA ASN A 327 -11.45 42.53 -4.42
C ASN A 327 -11.69 41.47 -5.52
N GLY A 328 -11.50 40.19 -5.20
CA GLY A 328 -11.69 39.08 -6.15
C GLY A 328 -10.59 38.94 -7.21
N HIS A 329 -9.48 39.68 -7.10
CA HIS A 329 -8.30 39.47 -7.94
C HIS A 329 -7.68 38.10 -7.66
N THR A 330 -7.39 37.35 -8.72
CA THR A 330 -6.74 36.02 -8.64
C THR A 330 -5.31 36.03 -9.19
N ASP A 331 -4.84 37.17 -9.70
CA ASP A 331 -3.51 37.29 -10.25
C ASP A 331 -2.42 37.31 -9.17
N LYS A 332 -1.33 36.60 -9.44
CA LYS A 332 -0.19 36.38 -8.54
C LYS A 332 0.45 37.69 -8.07
N GLU A 333 0.59 38.67 -8.96
CA GLU A 333 1.24 39.95 -8.65
C GLU A 333 0.43 40.76 -7.63
N THR A 334 -0.89 40.87 -7.85
CA THR A 334 -1.79 41.54 -6.90
C THR A 334 -1.84 40.79 -5.59
N PHE A 335 -1.92 39.45 -5.62
CA PHE A 335 -1.86 38.62 -4.41
C PHE A 335 -0.61 38.90 -3.58
N LYS A 336 0.59 38.86 -4.19
CA LYS A 336 1.86 39.12 -3.50
C LYS A 336 1.99 40.54 -2.96
N LYS A 337 1.35 41.52 -3.61
CA LYS A 337 1.35 42.92 -3.20
C LYS A 337 0.39 43.23 -2.06
N VAL A 338 -0.77 42.58 -2.04
CA VAL A 338 -1.89 42.89 -1.14
C VAL A 338 -1.90 41.99 0.09
N VAL A 339 -1.63 40.70 -0.09
CA VAL A 339 -1.73 39.71 0.99
C VAL A 339 -0.41 39.69 1.78
N PRO A 340 -0.43 39.98 3.10
CA PRO A 340 0.77 39.98 3.91
C PRO A 340 1.22 38.56 4.24
N VAL A 341 2.51 38.41 4.55
CA VAL A 341 3.05 37.20 5.15
C VAL A 341 2.66 37.18 6.62
N ILE A 342 2.08 36.07 7.10
CA ILE A 342 1.52 35.97 8.44
C ILE A 342 2.07 34.79 9.22
N THR A 343 1.89 34.87 10.53
CA THR A 343 2.11 33.82 11.52
C THR A 343 0.78 33.34 12.09
N TYR A 344 0.81 32.39 13.03
CA TYR A 344 -0.42 31.85 13.61
C TYR A 344 -1.16 32.89 14.46
N GLU A 345 -0.41 33.77 15.11
CA GLU A 345 -0.86 34.83 15.98
C GLU A 345 -1.78 35.82 15.25
N ASP A 346 -1.49 36.09 13.98
CA ASP A 346 -2.24 37.05 13.16
C ASP A 346 -3.65 36.55 12.81
N ILE A 347 -3.82 35.24 12.67
CA ILE A 347 -5.11 34.59 12.31
C ILE A 347 -5.78 33.89 13.51
N GLN A 348 -5.14 33.89 14.67
CA GLN A 348 -5.68 33.29 15.89
C GLN A 348 -7.09 33.83 16.25
N PRO A 349 -7.41 35.14 16.09
CA PRO A 349 -8.76 35.65 16.36
C PRO A 349 -9.83 35.02 15.44
N ASP A 350 -9.52 34.84 14.16
CA ASP A 350 -10.42 34.25 13.17
C ASP A 350 -10.63 32.75 13.46
N ILE A 351 -9.54 32.04 13.80
CA ILE A 351 -9.59 30.63 14.21
C ILE A 351 -10.45 30.46 15.46
N LYS A 352 -10.30 31.33 16.47
CA LYS A 352 -11.12 31.31 17.70
C LYS A 352 -12.60 31.52 17.40
N ARG A 353 -12.95 32.42 16.47
CA ARG A 353 -14.35 32.61 16.03
C ARG A 353 -14.94 31.35 15.41
N ILE A 354 -14.22 30.73 14.47
CA ILE A 354 -14.65 29.49 13.81
C ILE A 354 -14.77 28.37 14.86
N ALA A 355 -13.78 28.21 15.73
CA ALA A 355 -13.79 27.20 16.80
C ALA A 355 -14.95 27.39 17.77
N ASN A 356 -15.38 28.63 18.03
CA ASN A 356 -16.55 28.95 18.84
C ASN A 356 -17.90 28.76 18.11
N GLY A 357 -17.88 28.33 16.84
CA GLY A 357 -19.07 27.95 16.09
C GLY A 357 -19.55 28.97 15.06
N ASP A 358 -18.77 30.01 14.74
CA ASP A 358 -19.06 30.91 13.62
C ASP A 358 -18.92 30.14 12.29
N LYS A 359 -20.02 30.02 11.55
CA LYS A 359 -20.10 29.30 10.27
C LYS A 359 -19.98 30.22 9.05
N SER A 360 -19.76 31.51 9.28
CA SER A 360 -19.54 32.48 8.20
C SER A 360 -18.24 32.12 7.45
N PRO A 361 -18.12 32.44 6.14
CA PRO A 361 -16.91 32.16 5.37
C PRO A 361 -15.78 33.13 5.77
N ILE A 362 -15.12 32.86 6.90
CA ILE A 362 -14.07 33.75 7.44
C ILE A 362 -12.75 33.55 6.68
N LEU A 363 -12.22 32.33 6.70
CA LEU A 363 -10.94 31.98 6.06
C LEU A 363 -11.13 31.22 4.75
N CYS A 364 -12.17 30.39 4.65
CA CYS A 364 -12.47 29.55 3.50
C CYS A 364 -13.97 29.64 3.17
N SER A 365 -14.33 29.54 1.89
CA SER A 365 -15.74 29.50 1.48
C SER A 365 -16.39 28.14 1.72
N ARG A 366 -15.57 27.08 1.78
CA ARG A 366 -16.01 25.74 2.20
C ARG A 366 -16.08 25.70 3.73
N PRO A 367 -17.08 25.02 4.30
CA PRO A 367 -17.21 24.91 5.75
C PRO A 367 -16.02 24.15 6.32
N VAL A 368 -15.43 24.67 7.40
CA VAL A 368 -14.39 23.97 8.16
C VAL A 368 -14.99 22.69 8.74
N SER A 369 -14.46 21.55 8.33
CA SER A 369 -14.95 20.23 8.73
C SER A 369 -14.40 19.81 10.09
N GLU A 370 -13.13 20.12 10.36
CA GLU A 370 -12.44 19.80 11.61
C GLU A 370 -11.23 20.73 11.82
N PHE A 371 -10.65 20.69 13.03
CA PHE A 371 -9.39 21.36 13.36
C PHE A 371 -8.30 20.35 13.68
N PHE A 372 -7.15 20.46 13.02
CA PHE A 372 -5.96 19.73 13.44
C PHE A 372 -5.22 20.46 14.54
N ILE A 373 -4.90 19.70 15.58
CA ILE A 373 -4.08 20.13 16.70
C ILE A 373 -2.61 19.99 16.25
N SER A 374 -1.94 21.11 15.95
CA SER A 374 -0.52 21.10 15.58
C SER A 374 0.35 20.76 16.79
N SER A 375 1.51 20.18 16.52
CA SER A 375 2.54 19.95 17.55
C SER A 375 3.30 21.22 17.93
N GLY A 376 3.31 22.24 17.07
CA GLY A 376 3.89 23.54 17.41
C GLY A 376 2.95 24.35 18.30
N THR A 377 3.50 24.98 19.33
CA THR A 377 2.80 25.96 20.17
C THR A 377 2.99 27.37 19.64
N SER A 378 2.08 28.26 20.04
CA SER A 378 2.20 29.71 19.89
C SER A 378 2.05 30.29 21.29
N ARG A 379 3.15 30.75 21.88
CA ARG A 379 3.20 31.26 23.27
C ARG A 379 2.62 30.26 24.29
N GLY A 380 2.91 28.96 24.13
CA GLY A 380 2.39 27.89 24.98
C GLY A 380 0.95 27.43 24.70
N GLU A 381 0.19 28.10 23.82
CA GLU A 381 -1.12 27.61 23.36
C GLU A 381 -0.97 26.71 22.13
N ILE A 382 -1.82 25.69 22.03
CA ILE A 382 -1.80 24.75 20.91
C ILE A 382 -2.39 25.41 19.66
N LYS A 383 -1.72 25.26 18.50
CA LYS A 383 -2.24 25.76 17.23
C LYS A 383 -3.38 24.87 16.71
N LEU A 384 -4.53 25.47 16.43
CA LEU A 384 -5.70 24.86 15.81
C LEU A 384 -5.71 25.21 14.32
N ILE A 385 -5.51 24.21 13.47
CA ILE A 385 -5.40 24.39 12.02
C ILE A 385 -6.70 23.97 11.34
N PRO A 386 -7.42 24.87 10.66
CA PRO A 386 -8.67 24.52 9.99
C PRO A 386 -8.43 23.63 8.77
N THR A 387 -9.34 22.68 8.55
CA THR A 387 -9.37 21.85 7.33
C THR A 387 -10.79 21.74 6.79
N ILE A 388 -10.88 21.35 5.52
CA ILE A 388 -12.14 21.14 4.79
C ILE A 388 -12.23 19.69 4.32
N GLU A 389 -13.42 19.23 3.91
CA GLU A 389 -13.63 17.82 3.53
C GLU A 389 -12.80 17.43 2.29
N GLU A 390 -12.63 18.37 1.35
CA GLU A 390 -11.88 18.16 0.11
C GLU A 390 -10.38 17.89 0.36
N GLU A 391 -9.80 18.39 1.45
CA GLU A 391 -8.42 18.10 1.85
C GLU A 391 -8.19 16.61 2.13
N ARG A 392 -9.23 15.88 2.54
CA ARG A 392 -9.17 14.42 2.70
C ARG A 392 -8.87 13.71 1.38
N GLY A 393 -9.47 14.19 0.28
CA GLY A 393 -9.22 13.70 -1.06
C GLY A 393 -7.77 13.95 -1.49
N ARG A 394 -7.26 15.17 -1.27
CA ARG A 394 -5.86 15.55 -1.59
C ARG A 394 -4.85 14.71 -0.80
N ARG A 395 -5.10 14.45 0.49
CA ARG A 395 -4.26 13.56 1.30
C ARG A 395 -4.29 12.12 0.82
N SER A 396 -5.46 11.62 0.45
CA SER A 396 -5.59 10.26 -0.09
C SER A 396 -4.80 10.10 -1.39
N LEU A 397 -4.90 11.08 -2.30
CA LEU A 397 -4.06 11.14 -3.50
C LEU A 397 -2.57 11.13 -3.14
N PHE A 398 -2.15 12.01 -2.22
CA PHE A 398 -0.75 12.11 -1.80
C PHE A 398 -0.19 10.78 -1.25
N TYR A 399 -0.97 10.07 -0.44
CA TYR A 399 -0.61 8.72 0.02
C TYR A 399 -0.48 7.74 -1.16
N GLY A 400 -1.39 7.79 -2.13
CA GLY A 400 -1.31 6.98 -3.36
C GLY A 400 -0.03 7.25 -4.16
N LEU A 401 0.35 8.52 -4.32
CA LEU A 401 1.60 8.92 -4.97
C LEU A 401 2.82 8.36 -4.23
N MET A 402 2.86 8.51 -2.90
CA MET A 402 3.96 8.04 -2.06
C MET A 402 4.10 6.50 -2.15
N MET A 403 3.00 5.77 -2.05
CA MET A 403 3.00 4.31 -2.20
C MET A 403 3.47 3.87 -3.59
N SER A 404 3.10 4.61 -4.63
CA SER A 404 3.53 4.34 -6.01
C SER A 404 5.04 4.53 -6.18
N VAL A 405 5.63 5.54 -5.52
CA VAL A 405 7.08 5.76 -5.49
C VAL A 405 7.79 4.61 -4.77
N VAL A 406 7.37 4.25 -3.55
CA VAL A 406 8.02 3.18 -2.78
C VAL A 406 7.93 1.83 -3.52
N SER A 407 6.83 1.58 -4.23
CA SER A 407 6.62 0.35 -5.00
C SER A 407 7.61 0.16 -6.16
N GLN A 408 8.24 1.24 -6.66
CA GLN A 408 9.29 1.12 -7.68
C GLN A 408 10.56 0.45 -7.15
N PHE A 409 10.85 0.63 -5.86
CA PHE A 409 12.06 0.13 -5.22
C PHE A 409 11.82 -1.23 -4.54
N VAL A 410 10.58 -1.50 -4.14
CA VAL A 410 10.17 -2.76 -3.53
C VAL A 410 8.95 -3.28 -4.29
N PRO A 411 9.13 -4.08 -5.37
CA PRO A 411 8.01 -4.59 -6.17
C PRO A 411 7.04 -5.49 -5.37
N ASP A 412 7.55 -6.11 -4.30
CA ASP A 412 6.76 -6.91 -3.36
C ASP A 412 6.03 -6.07 -2.30
N LEU A 413 6.11 -4.73 -2.36
CA LEU A 413 5.46 -3.83 -1.39
C LEU A 413 3.94 -4.02 -1.33
N VAL A 414 3.36 -4.48 -2.43
CA VAL A 414 1.92 -4.73 -2.53
C VAL A 414 1.54 -6.13 -2.03
N LYS A 415 2.52 -6.98 -1.71
CA LYS A 415 2.34 -8.39 -1.32
C LYS A 415 2.37 -8.60 0.20
N GLY A 416 2.75 -7.59 0.99
CA GLY A 416 2.85 -7.67 2.45
C GLY A 416 2.26 -6.47 3.16
N GLU A 417 2.17 -6.55 4.49
CA GLU A 417 1.58 -5.53 5.34
C GLU A 417 2.60 -4.55 5.92
N GLY A 418 2.11 -3.37 6.32
CA GLY A 418 2.86 -2.46 7.15
C GLY A 418 2.49 -2.57 8.62
N MET A 419 3.50 -2.72 9.47
CA MET A 419 3.37 -2.59 10.92
C MET A 419 3.56 -1.11 11.28
N TYR A 420 2.44 -0.40 11.42
CA TYR A 420 2.44 1.01 11.77
C TYR A 420 2.03 1.22 13.21
N PHE A 421 2.87 1.89 14.00
CA PHE A 421 2.48 2.33 15.34
C PHE A 421 1.90 3.74 15.27
N MET A 422 0.59 3.82 15.50
CA MET A 422 -0.17 5.07 15.43
C MET A 422 -0.96 5.28 16.70
N PHE A 423 -0.95 6.51 17.19
CA PHE A 423 -1.54 6.86 18.47
C PHE A 423 -2.44 8.07 18.29
N ILE A 424 -3.65 7.99 18.85
CA ILE A 424 -4.47 9.17 19.04
C ILE A 424 -3.94 9.98 20.24
N LYS A 425 -3.98 11.31 20.14
CA LYS A 425 -3.75 12.22 21.27
C LYS A 425 -5.09 12.62 21.90
N SER A 426 -5.06 13.05 23.16
CA SER A 426 -6.24 13.51 23.91
C SER A 426 -7.04 14.55 23.11
N GLU A 427 -8.33 14.30 22.92
CA GLU A 427 -9.24 15.18 22.20
C GLU A 427 -9.55 16.44 23.02
N ALA A 428 -9.46 17.61 22.39
CA ALA A 428 -10.08 18.84 22.90
C ALA A 428 -11.39 19.05 22.13
N LYS A 429 -12.53 19.10 22.84
CA LYS A 429 -13.84 19.32 22.20
C LYS A 429 -14.03 20.80 21.88
N THR A 430 -14.21 21.13 20.61
CA THR A 430 -14.84 22.39 20.20
C THR A 430 -16.32 22.13 19.88
N PRO A 431 -17.19 23.16 19.92
CA PRO A 431 -18.61 23.08 19.53
C PRO A 431 -18.91 22.48 18.14
N VAL A 432 -17.91 22.31 17.26
CA VAL A 432 -18.05 22.00 15.83
C VAL A 432 -17.83 20.50 15.50
N ASN A 433 -18.30 19.57 16.35
CA ASN A 433 -18.39 18.11 16.11
C ASN A 433 -17.13 17.22 16.27
N HIS A 434 -17.41 15.90 16.28
CA HIS A 434 -16.62 14.78 16.81
C HIS A 434 -15.46 14.31 15.91
N PHE A 435 -14.31 14.06 16.53
CA PHE A 435 -13.15 13.39 15.95
C PHE A 435 -13.40 11.88 15.87
N ARG A 436 -13.32 11.30 14.67
CA ARG A 436 -12.99 9.87 14.42
C ARG A 436 -12.99 9.61 12.92
N SER A 437 -11.82 9.67 12.29
CA SER A 437 -11.63 9.06 10.98
C SER A 437 -10.24 8.45 10.88
N CYS A 438 -10.10 7.22 11.38
CA CYS A 438 -9.04 6.30 10.97
C CYS A 438 -9.52 5.42 9.80
N ASN A 439 -10.21 6.00 8.82
CA ASN A 439 -10.65 5.24 7.65
C ASN A 439 -9.58 5.37 6.56
N ASN A 440 -8.76 4.31 6.46
CA ASN A 440 -7.85 3.92 5.38
C ASN A 440 -6.37 3.78 5.77
N ILE A 441 -6.06 3.06 6.86
CA ILE A 441 -4.68 2.61 7.10
C ILE A 441 -4.65 1.09 7.09
N VAL A 442 -4.19 0.55 5.96
CA VAL A 442 -3.96 -0.89 5.77
C VAL A 442 -2.64 -1.25 6.46
N GLY A 443 -2.72 -2.00 7.54
CA GLY A 443 -1.58 -2.46 8.32
C GLY A 443 -1.96 -3.52 9.35
N THR A 444 -0.98 -3.98 10.13
CA THR A 444 -1.19 -5.06 11.11
C THR A 444 -2.06 -4.65 12.31
N SER A 445 -2.16 -3.35 12.58
CA SER A 445 -2.81 -2.76 13.74
C SER A 445 -4.33 -2.59 13.53
N PRO A 446 -5.19 -3.21 14.36
CA PRO A 446 -6.64 -2.96 14.32
C PRO A 446 -6.98 -1.50 14.61
N ALA A 447 -8.06 -0.99 13.99
CA ALA A 447 -8.52 0.38 14.21
C ALA A 447 -8.84 0.65 15.69
N GLU A 448 -9.42 -0.33 16.38
CA GLU A 448 -9.74 -0.27 17.80
C GLU A 448 -8.48 -0.12 18.66
N ALA A 449 -7.39 -0.80 18.30
CA ALA A 449 -6.10 -0.68 19.00
C ALA A 449 -5.48 0.71 18.79
N ILE A 450 -5.59 1.29 17.59
CA ILE A 450 -5.11 2.65 17.27
C ILE A 450 -5.90 3.71 18.06
N LEU A 451 -7.22 3.51 18.19
CA LEU A 451 -8.13 4.42 18.87
C LEU A 451 -8.14 4.26 20.41
N CYS A 452 -7.31 3.37 20.97
CA CYS A 452 -7.23 3.13 22.41
C CYS A 452 -6.18 4.03 23.10
N LEU A 453 -6.25 4.12 24.44
CA LEU A 453 -5.32 4.88 25.26
C LEU A 453 -3.93 4.22 25.32
N ALA A 454 -2.90 5.05 25.54
CA ALA A 454 -1.49 4.81 25.20
C ALA A 454 -0.93 3.40 25.51
N TYR A 455 -1.06 2.89 26.74
CA TYR A 455 -0.48 1.58 27.10
C TYR A 455 -1.11 0.41 26.33
N GLN A 456 -2.45 0.35 26.34
CA GLN A 456 -3.19 -0.72 25.68
C GLN A 456 -3.02 -0.63 24.17
N SER A 457 -3.00 0.59 23.63
CA SER A 457 -2.73 0.83 22.22
C SER A 457 -1.36 0.30 21.79
N MET A 458 -0.28 0.65 22.51
CA MET A 458 1.08 0.19 22.19
C MET A 458 1.19 -1.34 22.29
N TYR A 459 0.68 -1.91 23.39
CA TYR A 459 0.75 -3.36 23.61
C TYR A 459 0.02 -4.14 22.52
N SER A 460 -1.22 -3.75 22.20
CA SER A 460 -2.03 -4.44 21.21
C SER A 460 -1.50 -4.29 19.79
N GLN A 461 -1.00 -3.11 19.41
CA GLN A 461 -0.36 -2.91 18.10
C GLN A 461 0.92 -3.74 17.95
N MET A 462 1.76 -3.78 18.99
CA MET A 462 2.97 -4.61 19.01
C MET A 462 2.63 -6.10 18.89
N LEU A 463 1.69 -6.59 19.70
CA LEU A 463 1.25 -7.99 19.68
C LEU A 463 0.70 -8.40 18.31
N CYS A 464 -0.17 -7.58 17.71
CA CYS A 464 -0.73 -7.85 16.38
C CYS A 464 0.34 -7.84 15.28
N GLY A 465 1.29 -6.90 15.33
CA GLY A 465 2.39 -6.86 14.37
C GLY A 465 3.31 -8.07 14.47
N LEU A 466 3.63 -8.52 15.69
CA LEU A 466 4.43 -9.72 15.92
C LEU A 466 3.71 -11.01 15.49
N CYS A 467 2.41 -11.14 15.78
CA CYS A 467 1.60 -12.27 15.32
C CYS A 467 1.56 -12.41 13.79
N ARG A 468 1.76 -11.29 13.07
CA ARG A 468 1.75 -11.23 11.61
C ARG A 468 3.13 -11.00 11.02
N ASN A 469 4.21 -11.24 11.78
CA ASN A 469 5.57 -10.86 11.39
C ASN A 469 6.00 -11.38 9.99
N ARG A 470 5.52 -12.56 9.57
CA ARG A 470 5.80 -13.16 8.25
C ARG A 470 5.12 -12.43 7.10
N GLU A 471 4.09 -11.63 7.37
CA GLU A 471 3.36 -10.80 6.42
C GLU A 471 3.89 -9.36 6.41
N VAL A 472 4.58 -8.93 7.47
CA VAL A 472 5.11 -7.57 7.59
C VAL A 472 6.32 -7.39 6.68
N ILE A 473 6.30 -6.33 5.88
CA ILE A 473 7.39 -5.94 4.98
C ILE A 473 7.90 -4.51 5.23
N ARG A 474 7.24 -3.77 6.12
CA ARG A 474 7.61 -2.42 6.54
C ARG A 474 7.17 -2.17 7.98
N VAL A 475 8.02 -1.51 8.77
CA VAL A 475 7.64 -0.94 10.05
C VAL A 475 7.72 0.57 9.93
N GLY A 476 6.72 1.28 10.43
CA GLY A 476 6.71 2.73 10.34
C GLY A 476 5.97 3.38 11.49
N THR A 477 6.31 4.64 11.72
CA THR A 477 5.63 5.53 12.65
C THR A 477 5.62 6.92 12.04
N VAL A 478 4.82 7.82 12.61
CA VAL A 478 4.84 9.24 12.18
C VAL A 478 6.17 9.91 12.56
N PHE A 479 6.74 9.56 13.73
CA PHE A 479 8.01 10.11 14.22
C PHE A 479 8.95 8.98 14.66
N ALA A 480 10.27 9.15 14.45
CA ALA A 480 11.28 8.16 14.83
C ALA A 480 11.31 7.89 16.35
N SER A 481 11.09 8.93 17.17
CA SER A 481 10.87 8.86 18.63
C SER A 481 9.79 7.85 19.01
N THR A 482 8.70 7.77 18.24
CA THR A 482 7.62 6.80 18.45
C THR A 482 8.08 5.37 18.18
N LEU A 483 8.90 5.16 17.15
CA LEU A 483 9.47 3.84 16.89
C LEU A 483 10.43 3.42 18.01
N ILE A 484 11.25 4.35 18.51
CA ILE A 484 12.13 4.10 19.66
C ILE A 484 11.31 3.73 20.91
N ARG A 485 10.22 4.46 21.18
CA ARG A 485 9.29 4.13 22.27
C ARG A 485 8.67 2.74 22.10
N ALA A 486 8.30 2.36 20.88
CA ALA A 486 7.79 1.02 20.59
C ALA A 486 8.84 -0.06 20.86
N MET A 487 10.12 0.19 20.51
CA MET A 487 11.20 -0.76 20.79
C MET A 487 11.50 -0.91 22.28
N ARG A 488 11.58 0.20 23.03
CA ARG A 488 11.68 0.11 24.50
C ARG A 488 10.50 -0.63 25.11
N PHE A 489 9.30 -0.37 24.58
CA PHE A 489 8.12 -1.07 25.05
C PHE A 489 8.26 -2.59 24.83
N LEU A 490 8.79 -3.02 23.69
CA LEU A 490 9.10 -4.43 23.44
C LEU A 490 10.17 -4.95 24.41
N GLU A 491 11.24 -4.20 24.65
CA GLU A 491 12.31 -4.56 25.60
C GLU A 491 11.76 -4.82 27.01
N ASP A 492 10.85 -3.95 27.47
CA ASP A 492 10.23 -4.06 28.80
C ASP A 492 9.15 -5.16 28.89
N HIS A 493 8.53 -5.56 27.77
CA HIS A 493 7.29 -6.36 27.76
C HIS A 493 7.34 -7.64 26.91
N TRP A 494 8.46 -7.96 26.25
CA TRP A 494 8.54 -9.12 25.34
C TRP A 494 8.16 -10.43 26.03
N SER A 495 8.46 -10.60 27.33
CA SER A 495 8.13 -11.81 28.08
C SER A 495 6.61 -12.02 28.22
N LEU A 496 5.85 -10.94 28.46
CA LEU A 496 4.39 -10.97 28.51
C LEU A 496 3.80 -11.23 27.12
N ILE A 497 4.37 -10.59 26.09
CA ILE A 497 3.94 -10.76 24.69
C ILE A 497 4.18 -12.21 24.23
N CYS A 498 5.34 -12.79 24.51
CA CYS A 498 5.65 -14.19 24.20
C CYS A 498 4.69 -15.14 24.92
N ASN A 499 4.33 -14.87 26.18
CA ASN A 499 3.33 -15.66 26.89
C ASN A 499 1.96 -15.59 26.20
N ASP A 500 1.50 -14.39 25.83
CA ASP A 500 0.22 -14.20 25.15
C ASP A 500 0.18 -14.93 23.79
N ILE A 501 1.27 -14.87 23.02
CA ILE A 501 1.41 -15.61 21.74
C ILE A 501 1.41 -17.12 22.00
N ARG A 502 2.14 -17.59 23.03
CA ARG A 502 2.27 -19.01 23.34
C ARG A 502 0.94 -19.63 23.78
N THR A 503 0.17 -18.93 24.61
CA THR A 503 -1.12 -19.41 25.11
C THR A 503 -2.30 -19.07 24.19
N GLY A 504 -2.13 -18.10 23.29
CA GLY A 504 -3.21 -17.54 22.48
C GLY A 504 -4.23 -16.75 23.31
N THR A 505 -3.84 -16.24 24.48
CA THR A 505 -4.71 -15.47 25.37
C THR A 505 -4.11 -14.11 25.65
N ILE A 506 -4.89 -13.05 25.46
CA ILE A 506 -4.44 -11.68 25.70
C ILE A 506 -4.33 -11.35 27.20
N ASN A 507 -3.26 -10.65 27.58
CA ASN A 507 -2.97 -10.21 28.93
C ASN A 507 -4.15 -9.47 29.59
N ASN A 508 -4.35 -9.70 30.89
CA ASN A 508 -5.44 -9.09 31.66
C ASN A 508 -5.27 -7.57 31.86
N LYS A 509 -4.07 -7.02 31.63
CA LYS A 509 -3.82 -5.57 31.63
C LYS A 509 -4.52 -4.84 30.47
N ILE A 510 -4.92 -5.56 29.42
CA ILE A 510 -5.72 -5.01 28.33
C ILE A 510 -7.19 -5.10 28.73
N THR A 511 -7.73 -4.05 29.34
CA THR A 511 -9.08 -4.04 29.89
C THR A 511 -10.16 -3.59 28.91
N ASP A 512 -9.77 -2.89 27.83
CA ASP A 512 -10.72 -2.38 26.84
C ASP A 512 -11.37 -3.53 26.04
N PRO A 513 -12.70 -3.69 26.10
CA PRO A 513 -13.37 -4.83 25.48
C PRO A 513 -13.28 -4.81 23.94
N SER A 514 -13.30 -3.62 23.32
CA SER A 514 -13.20 -3.48 21.86
C SER A 514 -11.82 -3.86 21.36
N VAL A 515 -10.77 -3.46 22.09
CA VAL A 515 -9.40 -3.85 21.77
C VAL A 515 -9.20 -5.36 21.97
N ARG A 516 -9.68 -5.92 23.08
CA ARG A 516 -9.60 -7.38 23.32
C ARG A 516 -10.25 -8.16 22.20
N GLU A 517 -11.47 -7.79 21.79
CA GLU A 517 -12.18 -8.47 20.70
C GLU A 517 -11.40 -8.39 19.38
N ALA A 518 -10.85 -7.21 19.04
CA ALA A 518 -10.07 -7.02 17.82
C ALA A 518 -8.77 -7.84 17.81
N VAL A 519 -8.02 -7.84 18.92
CA VAL A 519 -6.77 -8.61 19.04
C VAL A 519 -7.02 -10.12 19.00
N MET A 520 -8.09 -10.60 19.66
CA MET A 520 -8.43 -12.03 19.68
C MET A 520 -8.85 -12.59 18.32
N LYS A 521 -9.19 -11.73 17.34
CA LYS A 521 -9.39 -12.14 15.94
C LYS A 521 -8.07 -12.50 15.23
N ILE A 522 -6.95 -11.97 15.73
CA ILE A 522 -5.61 -12.14 15.16
C ILE A 522 -4.78 -13.15 15.97
N LEU A 523 -4.80 -13.03 17.29
CA LEU A 523 -4.00 -13.84 18.21
C LEU A 523 -4.43 -15.32 18.18
N LYS A 524 -3.46 -16.20 17.91
CA LYS A 524 -3.63 -17.66 17.96
C LYS A 524 -2.46 -18.27 18.73
N PRO A 525 -2.64 -19.40 19.44
CA PRO A 525 -1.53 -20.07 20.11
C PRO A 525 -0.44 -20.45 19.10
N ASP A 526 0.78 -19.92 19.28
CA ASP A 526 1.94 -20.20 18.42
C ASP A 526 3.24 -20.24 19.25
N SER A 527 3.61 -21.44 19.72
CA SER A 527 4.83 -21.62 20.51
C SER A 527 6.10 -21.41 19.68
N GLU A 528 6.10 -21.75 18.37
CA GLU A 528 7.26 -21.58 17.48
C GLU A 528 7.61 -20.10 17.32
N LEU A 529 6.59 -19.25 17.14
CA LEU A 529 6.76 -17.80 17.07
C LEU A 529 7.20 -17.20 18.41
N ALA A 530 6.61 -17.64 19.53
CA ALA A 530 6.97 -17.15 20.86
C ALA A 530 8.43 -17.45 21.20
N ASP A 531 8.90 -18.67 20.90
CA ASP A 531 10.29 -19.09 21.13
C ASP A 531 11.26 -18.33 20.24
N PHE A 532 10.90 -18.05 18.99
CA PHE A 532 11.69 -17.21 18.08
C PHE A 532 11.86 -15.78 18.62
N ILE A 533 10.76 -15.14 19.04
CA ILE A 533 10.81 -13.77 19.57
C ILE A 533 11.62 -13.73 20.87
N GLU A 534 11.43 -14.72 21.74
CA GLU A 534 12.19 -14.86 22.99
C GLU A 534 13.69 -15.04 22.74
N ALA A 535 14.08 -15.86 21.76
CA ALA A 535 15.48 -16.04 21.38
C ALA A 535 16.13 -14.77 20.80
N GLU A 536 15.38 -13.93 20.10
CA GLU A 536 15.89 -12.65 19.58
C GLU A 536 15.95 -11.56 20.66
N CYS A 537 14.93 -11.46 21.52
CA CYS A 537 14.83 -10.41 22.54
C CYS A 537 15.72 -10.67 23.77
N SER A 538 16.08 -11.92 24.04
CA SER A 538 16.95 -12.31 25.16
C SER A 538 18.45 -12.12 24.91
N LYS A 539 18.85 -11.67 23.72
CA LYS A 539 20.25 -11.38 23.38
C LYS A 539 20.77 -10.15 24.14
N ASP A 540 22.03 -10.19 24.55
CA ASP A 540 22.72 -9.09 25.24
C ASP A 540 22.84 -7.79 24.41
N SER A 541 22.64 -7.88 23.09
CA SER A 541 22.68 -6.73 22.18
C SER A 541 21.51 -6.73 21.21
N TRP A 542 20.77 -5.63 21.21
CA TRP A 542 19.69 -5.34 20.27
C TRP A 542 20.19 -4.61 19.00
N GLN A 543 21.51 -4.43 18.84
CA GLN A 543 22.09 -3.79 17.66
C GLN A 543 21.63 -4.49 16.39
N GLY A 544 21.03 -3.77 15.44
CA GLY A 544 20.46 -4.33 14.20
C GLY A 544 19.18 -5.16 14.35
N ILE A 545 18.50 -5.17 15.50
CA ILE A 545 17.27 -5.96 15.67
C ILE A 545 16.19 -5.52 14.67
N ILE A 546 16.12 -4.22 14.34
CA ILE A 546 15.18 -3.71 13.36
C ILE A 546 15.64 -4.05 11.94
N THR A 547 16.89 -3.83 11.56
CA THR A 547 17.36 -4.12 10.18
C THR A 547 17.49 -5.60 9.86
N ARG A 548 17.67 -6.46 10.88
CA ARG A 548 17.49 -7.92 10.76
C ARG A 548 16.03 -8.31 10.54
N LEU A 549 15.09 -7.44 10.87
CA LEU A 549 13.67 -7.66 10.68
C LEU A 549 13.16 -6.94 9.43
N LEU A 550 13.38 -5.63 9.23
CA LEU A 550 12.78 -4.78 8.19
C LEU A 550 13.56 -3.46 7.90
N PRO A 551 13.45 -2.88 6.70
CA PRO A 551 14.11 -1.63 6.32
C PRO A 551 13.41 -0.36 6.86
N LEU A 552 14.20 0.66 7.23
CA LEU A 552 13.72 1.99 7.63
C LEU A 552 13.55 2.90 6.41
N VAL A 553 12.41 3.61 6.33
CA VAL A 553 12.09 4.51 5.20
C VAL A 553 11.53 5.83 5.71
N SER A 554 12.07 6.95 5.22
CA SER A 554 11.51 8.29 5.40
C SER A 554 10.84 8.74 4.09
N ALA A 555 9.52 8.53 3.99
CA ALA A 555 8.80 8.65 2.72
C ALA A 555 8.12 10.00 2.48
N LEU A 556 7.73 10.72 3.54
CA LEU A 556 6.87 11.90 3.44
C LEU A 556 7.35 13.07 4.30
N TYR A 557 7.07 14.28 3.83
CA TYR A 557 7.19 15.53 4.55
C TYR A 557 5.82 16.23 4.55
N ALA A 558 5.25 16.42 5.74
CA ALA A 558 3.91 16.96 5.92
C ALA A 558 3.77 17.61 7.31
N SER A 559 2.77 18.47 7.45
CA SER A 559 2.36 19.06 8.72
C SER A 559 0.83 19.05 8.88
N SER A 560 0.34 19.59 10.00
CA SER A 560 -1.11 19.77 10.22
C SER A 560 -1.71 20.79 9.24
N GLU A 561 -0.91 21.77 8.82
CA GLU A 561 -1.25 22.82 7.86
C GLU A 561 -1.40 22.31 6.43
N CYS A 562 -0.48 21.46 5.96
CA CYS A 562 -0.57 20.86 4.63
C CYS A 562 0.36 19.65 4.48
N PHE A 563 0.12 18.83 3.46
CA PHE A 563 1.03 17.77 3.03
C PHE A 563 1.94 18.33 1.93
N PHE A 564 3.26 18.29 2.14
CA PHE A 564 4.18 19.09 1.34
C PHE A 564 4.87 18.28 0.25
N GLY A 565 5.61 17.22 0.61
CA GLY A 565 6.51 16.55 -0.33
C GLY A 565 6.79 15.08 -0.06
N ILE A 566 7.24 14.39 -1.11
CA ILE A 566 7.52 12.95 -1.12
C ILE A 566 9.03 12.75 -1.33
N ASN A 567 9.62 11.82 -0.58
CA ASN A 567 10.97 11.37 -0.86
C ASN A 567 10.96 10.41 -2.06
N LEU A 568 11.47 10.86 -3.20
CA LEU A 568 11.55 10.06 -4.43
C LEU A 568 12.62 8.96 -4.39
N LYS A 569 13.48 8.97 -3.37
CA LYS A 569 14.49 7.94 -3.09
C LYS A 569 14.30 7.42 -1.65
N PRO A 570 13.23 6.68 -1.37
CA PRO A 570 12.84 6.29 0.00
C PRO A 570 13.90 5.47 0.77
N PHE A 571 14.83 4.83 0.05
CA PHE A 571 15.91 4.01 0.60
C PHE A 571 17.28 4.70 0.60
N CYS A 572 17.34 6.03 0.39
CA CYS A 572 18.58 6.77 0.58
C CYS A 572 19.01 6.76 2.06
N LYS A 573 20.28 7.10 2.32
CA LYS A 573 20.75 7.24 3.70
C LYS A 573 19.94 8.33 4.41
N PRO A 574 19.66 8.22 5.72
CA PRO A 574 18.93 9.24 6.47
C PRO A 574 19.53 10.66 6.32
N SER A 575 20.85 10.77 6.22
CA SER A 575 21.57 12.04 5.99
C SER A 575 21.38 12.64 4.59
N GLU A 576 20.90 11.85 3.63
CA GLU A 576 20.73 12.20 2.22
C GLU A 576 19.24 12.40 1.86
N VAL A 577 18.33 12.35 2.84
CA VAL A 577 16.90 12.50 2.61
C VAL A 577 16.60 13.89 2.05
N ALA A 578 15.94 13.90 0.89
CA ALA A 578 15.44 15.10 0.25
C ALA A 578 14.00 14.88 -0.21
N TYR A 579 13.13 15.84 0.08
CA TYR A 579 11.71 15.78 -0.25
C TYR A 579 11.42 16.62 -1.48
N THR A 580 10.76 16.03 -2.47
CA THR A 580 10.23 16.76 -3.63
C THR A 580 8.84 17.27 -3.28
N LEU A 581 8.65 18.59 -3.26
CA LEU A 581 7.34 19.19 -3.00
C LEU A 581 6.36 18.86 -4.14
N ILE A 582 5.11 18.52 -3.81
CA ILE A 582 4.10 18.20 -4.82
C ILE A 582 3.34 19.50 -5.15
N PRO A 583 3.52 20.10 -6.35
CA PRO A 583 3.05 21.47 -6.62
C PRO A 583 1.53 21.64 -6.62
N THR A 584 0.75 20.56 -6.61
CA THR A 584 -0.72 20.59 -6.57
C THR A 584 -1.31 20.66 -5.16
N MET A 585 -0.47 20.56 -4.12
CA MET A 585 -0.95 20.46 -2.73
C MET A 585 -1.34 21.81 -2.15
N CYS A 586 -0.51 22.82 -2.35
CA CYS A 586 -0.75 24.20 -1.97
C CYS A 586 0.12 25.13 -2.81
N TYR A 587 -0.09 26.43 -2.71
CA TYR A 587 0.82 27.41 -3.31
C TYR A 587 1.99 27.68 -2.36
N PHE A 588 3.22 27.54 -2.85
CA PHE A 588 4.47 27.58 -2.10
C PHE A 588 5.24 28.87 -2.38
N GLU A 589 5.68 29.53 -1.31
CA GLU A 589 6.63 30.63 -1.32
C GLU A 589 7.76 30.35 -0.31
N PHE A 590 8.90 31.02 -0.49
CA PHE A 590 10.12 30.74 0.27
C PHE A 590 10.76 32.04 0.74
N LEU A 591 10.94 32.20 2.05
CA LEU A 591 11.60 33.36 2.64
C LEU A 591 13.10 33.04 2.77
N PRO A 592 14.01 33.76 2.07
CA PRO A 592 15.44 33.50 2.18
C PRO A 592 15.97 33.67 3.61
N ILE A 593 16.78 32.72 4.09
CA ILE A 593 17.47 32.82 5.39
C ILE A 593 18.95 33.10 5.15
N HIS A 594 19.41 34.27 5.60
CA HIS A 594 20.82 34.62 5.62
C HIS A 594 21.39 34.38 7.02
N ARG A 595 22.11 33.27 7.21
CA ARG A 595 22.97 33.11 8.39
C ARG A 595 24.21 33.97 8.19
N SER A 596 24.18 35.21 8.65
CA SER A 596 25.37 36.07 8.68
C SER A 596 26.41 35.46 9.61
N ASN A 597 27.52 34.98 9.04
CA ASN A 597 28.71 34.56 9.78
C ASN A 597 29.65 35.74 10.09
N GLU A 598 29.12 36.97 10.15
CA GLU A 598 29.89 38.15 10.50
C GLU A 598 29.26 38.86 11.69
N VAL A 599 30.08 39.02 12.73
CA VAL A 599 29.81 39.87 13.90
C VAL A 599 29.67 41.32 13.40
N ILE A 600 28.44 41.77 13.16
CA ILE A 600 28.18 43.18 12.82
C ILE A 600 27.99 43.96 14.11
N ASN A 601 29.10 44.51 14.60
CA ASN A 601 29.09 45.70 15.44
C ASN A 601 28.69 46.92 14.59
N SER A 602 27.40 47.24 14.49
CA SER A 602 26.93 48.65 14.43
C SER A 602 25.42 48.73 14.24
N ILE A 603 24.80 49.54 15.10
CA ILE A 603 23.43 50.02 14.98
C ILE A 603 23.34 50.89 13.72
N SER A 604 22.71 50.39 12.66
CA SER A 604 22.22 51.22 11.56
C SER A 604 20.87 50.71 11.09
N THR A 605 19.91 51.62 11.00
CA THR A 605 18.56 51.43 10.45
C THR A 605 18.61 50.83 9.05
N PRO A 606 17.67 49.92 8.70
CA PRO A 606 17.70 49.18 7.43
C PRO A 606 17.58 50.13 6.24
N THR A 607 18.52 50.06 5.30
CA THR A 607 18.50 50.85 4.06
C THR A 607 17.58 50.20 3.00
N GLN A 608 17.14 50.96 1.98
CA GLN A 608 16.18 50.53 0.96
C GLN A 608 16.54 49.20 0.24
N ASN A 609 17.82 48.82 0.19
CA ASN A 609 18.26 47.54 -0.38
C ASN A 609 17.86 46.32 0.47
N GLU A 610 17.69 46.45 1.79
CA GLU A 610 17.24 45.36 2.67
C GLU A 610 15.73 45.06 2.51
N LYS A 611 14.96 46.00 1.95
CA LYS A 611 13.54 45.77 1.58
C LYS A 611 13.38 44.97 0.29
N GLU A 612 14.37 44.97 -0.59
CA GLU A 612 14.39 44.13 -1.80
C GLU A 612 14.88 42.71 -1.51
N GLU A 613 15.72 42.52 -0.47
CA GLU A 613 16.27 41.21 -0.09
C GLU A 613 15.33 40.34 0.78
N GLN A 614 14.27 40.91 1.36
CA GLN A 614 13.18 40.17 2.04
C GLN A 614 12.06 39.71 1.09
N GLN A 615 12.29 39.72 -0.23
CA GLN A 615 11.28 39.31 -1.19
C GLN A 615 11.14 37.79 -1.21
N LEU A 616 9.92 37.31 -0.98
CA LEU A 616 9.57 35.90 -1.08
C LEU A 616 9.83 35.37 -2.50
N VAL A 617 10.45 34.20 -2.54
CA VAL A 617 10.84 33.50 -3.77
C VAL A 617 9.78 32.44 -4.09
N ASP A 618 9.44 32.26 -5.37
CA ASP A 618 8.53 31.19 -5.79
C ASP A 618 9.23 29.83 -5.80
N LEU A 619 8.43 28.76 -5.83
CA LEU A 619 8.93 27.38 -5.87
C LEU A 619 9.98 27.11 -6.95
N VAL A 620 9.84 27.70 -8.13
CA VAL A 620 10.78 27.48 -9.25
C VAL A 620 12.06 28.31 -9.15
N ASP A 621 12.06 29.36 -8.34
CA ASP A 621 13.11 30.40 -8.31
C ASP A 621 14.09 30.22 -7.14
N VAL A 622 13.86 29.24 -6.26
CA VAL A 622 14.80 28.88 -5.19
C VAL A 622 16.14 28.46 -5.78
N LYS A 623 17.24 28.55 -5.02
CA LYS A 623 18.60 28.24 -5.50
C LYS A 623 19.24 27.12 -4.67
N ILE A 624 19.92 26.21 -5.36
CA ILE A 624 20.66 25.08 -4.73
C ILE A 624 21.61 25.59 -3.65
N GLY A 625 21.61 24.91 -2.51
CA GLY A 625 22.49 25.20 -1.39
C GLY A 625 22.02 26.32 -0.45
N LEU A 626 21.04 27.14 -0.86
CA LEU A 626 20.46 28.17 0.00
C LEU A 626 19.38 27.60 0.94
N GLU A 627 19.25 28.23 2.10
CA GLU A 627 18.22 27.92 3.10
C GLU A 627 17.06 28.91 2.99
N TYR A 628 15.86 28.39 3.14
CA TYR A 628 14.62 29.16 3.08
C TYR A 628 13.66 28.71 4.16
N GLU A 629 12.86 29.62 4.68
CA GLU A 629 11.67 29.27 5.44
C GLU A 629 10.49 29.01 4.51
N LEU A 630 9.72 27.96 4.81
CA LEU A 630 8.54 27.58 4.06
C LEU A 630 7.33 28.48 4.38
N VAL A 631 6.76 29.09 3.34
CA VAL A 631 5.53 29.88 3.38
C VAL A 631 4.48 29.24 2.46
N VAL A 632 3.25 29.08 2.95
CA VAL A 632 2.20 28.35 2.22
C VAL A 632 0.88 29.12 2.13
N THR A 633 0.18 28.90 1.02
CA THR A 633 -1.22 29.28 0.84
C THR A 633 -2.06 28.05 0.51
N THR A 634 -3.05 27.72 1.35
CA THR A 634 -3.79 26.45 1.31
C THR A 634 -5.26 26.63 0.90
N TYR A 635 -5.88 25.55 0.42
CA TYR A 635 -7.32 25.54 0.13
C TYR A 635 -8.19 25.74 1.38
N SER A 636 -7.68 25.39 2.57
CA SER A 636 -8.38 25.57 3.84
C SER A 636 -8.32 27.00 4.39
N GLY A 637 -7.71 27.95 3.67
CA GLY A 637 -7.76 29.37 3.98
C GLY A 637 -6.60 29.90 4.83
N LEU A 638 -5.44 29.23 4.81
CA LEU A 638 -4.19 29.85 5.24
C LEU A 638 -3.59 30.60 4.04
N TYR A 639 -3.27 31.88 4.19
CA TYR A 639 -2.74 32.71 3.10
C TYR A 639 -1.38 33.26 3.49
N ARG A 640 -0.34 32.97 2.70
CA ARG A 640 1.08 33.32 2.97
C ARG A 640 1.48 33.06 4.41
N TYR A 641 1.10 31.89 4.92
CA TYR A 641 1.34 31.47 6.29
C TYR A 641 2.74 30.88 6.44
N ARG A 642 3.51 31.41 7.39
CA ARG A 642 4.82 30.90 7.79
C ARG A 642 4.67 29.59 8.56
N VAL A 643 5.16 28.49 7.96
CA VAL A 643 5.16 27.17 8.61
C VAL A 643 6.17 27.14 9.76
N GLY A 644 7.26 27.91 9.63
CA GLY A 644 8.41 27.93 10.54
C GLY A 644 9.42 26.83 10.24
N ASP A 645 9.22 26.01 9.21
CA ASP A 645 10.17 24.96 8.82
C ASP A 645 11.23 25.55 7.88
N VAL A 646 12.50 25.32 8.19
CA VAL A 646 13.68 25.75 7.42
C VAL A 646 14.17 24.62 6.52
N LEU A 647 14.23 24.91 5.23
CA LEU A 647 14.52 23.95 4.18
C LEU A 647 15.73 24.39 3.37
N ARG A 648 16.65 23.47 3.11
CA ARG A 648 17.81 23.69 2.24
C ARG A 648 17.59 23.03 0.88
N VAL A 649 17.79 23.77 -0.21
CA VAL A 649 17.63 23.22 -1.57
C VAL A 649 18.77 22.24 -1.87
N ALA A 650 18.42 20.97 -2.06
CA ALA A 650 19.35 19.87 -2.31
C ALA A 650 19.60 19.62 -3.80
N GLY A 651 18.62 19.93 -4.64
CA GLY A 651 18.66 19.64 -6.08
C GLY A 651 17.29 19.85 -6.71
N TYR A 652 17.08 19.28 -7.90
CA TYR A 652 15.79 19.34 -8.60
C TYR A 652 15.39 17.98 -9.15
N LYS A 653 14.09 17.70 -9.12
CA LYS A 653 13.43 16.69 -9.94
C LYS A 653 12.69 17.44 -11.05
N ASN A 654 13.14 17.27 -12.29
CA ASN A 654 12.67 18.08 -13.42
C ASN A 654 12.82 19.57 -13.06
N ASN A 655 11.72 20.31 -12.95
CA ASN A 655 11.72 21.73 -12.60
C ASN A 655 11.31 22.01 -11.13
N VAL A 656 11.05 20.97 -10.31
CA VAL A 656 10.69 21.12 -8.89
C VAL A 656 11.93 20.96 -8.01
N PRO A 657 12.18 21.90 -7.07
CA PRO A 657 13.25 21.75 -6.10
C PRO A 657 13.00 20.60 -5.11
N GLN A 658 14.07 19.93 -4.73
CA GLN A 658 14.10 18.96 -3.66
C GLN A 658 14.75 19.60 -2.44
N PHE A 659 14.19 19.37 -1.25
CA PHE A 659 14.65 20.03 -0.02
C PHE A 659 15.13 19.03 1.02
N ASN A 660 16.27 19.31 1.64
CA ASN A 660 16.61 18.76 2.94
C ASN A 660 15.86 19.56 4.02
N PHE A 661 15.27 18.86 4.98
CA PHE A 661 14.77 19.52 6.18
C PHE A 661 15.98 19.89 7.07
N SER A 662 16.14 21.18 7.38
CA SER A 662 17.23 21.65 8.26
C SER A 662 16.77 21.69 9.71
N CYS A 663 15.75 22.50 10.02
CA CYS A 663 15.22 22.65 11.37
C CYS A 663 13.83 23.31 11.32
N ARG A 664 13.23 23.49 12.49
CA ARG A 664 12.11 24.41 12.68
C ARG A 664 12.60 25.62 13.45
N GLU A 665 12.31 26.82 12.95
CA GLU A 665 12.69 28.09 13.54
C GLU A 665 12.18 28.20 14.99
N ASN A 666 12.98 28.79 15.87
CA ASN A 666 12.71 29.00 17.30
C ASN A 666 12.60 27.74 18.17
N VAL A 667 12.88 26.53 17.66
CA VAL A 667 12.91 25.31 18.48
C VAL A 667 14.30 25.08 19.06
N ILE A 668 14.43 25.07 20.39
CA ILE A 668 15.69 24.77 21.11
C ILE A 668 15.73 23.31 21.55
N LEU A 669 14.64 22.78 22.09
CA LEU A 669 14.55 21.41 22.58
C LEU A 669 13.37 20.68 21.95
N SER A 670 13.59 19.42 21.58
CA SER A 670 12.55 18.50 21.08
C SER A 670 12.98 17.05 21.30
N ILE A 671 12.11 16.24 21.92
CA ILE A 671 12.33 14.79 22.08
C ILE A 671 11.39 13.97 21.18
N ASP A 672 10.14 14.40 21.04
CA ASP A 672 9.13 13.73 20.21
C ASP A 672 8.44 14.72 19.27
N SER A 673 7.27 15.20 19.67
CA SER A 673 6.53 16.24 18.95
C SER A 673 6.59 17.59 19.66
N ASP A 674 7.04 17.59 20.92
CA ASP A 674 7.30 18.78 21.71
C ASP A 674 8.32 19.67 21.01
N LYS A 675 8.07 20.98 21.05
CA LYS A 675 8.88 22.01 20.43
C LYS A 675 8.99 23.15 21.42
N THR A 676 10.02 23.11 22.27
CA THR A 676 10.24 24.13 23.29
C THR A 676 11.12 25.24 22.73
N ASP A 677 10.61 26.47 22.79
CA ASP A 677 11.34 27.67 22.39
C ASP A 677 12.12 28.31 23.56
N GLU A 678 12.96 29.30 23.26
CA GLU A 678 13.78 30.02 24.25
C GLU A 678 12.94 30.70 25.31
N PHE A 679 11.78 31.25 24.92
CA PHE A 679 10.90 32.00 25.80
C PHE A 679 10.20 31.07 26.80
N GLU A 680 9.70 29.92 26.33
CA GLU A 680 9.13 28.87 27.16
C GLU A 680 10.19 28.34 28.16
N LEU A 681 11.42 28.09 27.70
CA LEU A 681 12.52 27.63 28.56
C LEU A 681 12.91 28.68 29.62
N GLN A 682 13.02 29.96 29.24
CA GLN A 682 13.34 31.05 30.14
C GLN A 682 12.23 31.28 31.19
N ASN A 683 10.96 31.18 30.78
CA ASN A 683 9.84 31.27 31.70
C ASN A 683 9.80 30.09 32.68
N ALA A 684 10.10 28.87 32.22
CA ALA A 684 10.20 27.71 33.08
C ALA A 684 11.32 27.87 34.12
N ALA A 685 12.49 28.37 33.71
CA ALA A 685 13.60 28.68 34.62
C ALA A 685 13.23 29.76 35.66
N ASN A 686 12.50 30.79 35.24
CA ASN A 686 12.04 31.87 36.14
C ASN A 686 10.99 31.40 37.16
N ASN A 687 10.12 30.44 36.79
CA ASN A 687 9.09 29.89 37.67
C ASN A 687 9.65 28.99 38.78
N LEU A 688 10.91 28.57 38.71
CA LEU A 688 11.59 27.77 39.73
C LEU A 688 12.09 28.60 40.93
N MET A 689 11.65 29.85 41.10
CA MET A 689 12.09 30.74 42.18
C MET A 689 11.10 30.92 43.37
N PRO A 690 10.89 29.90 44.25
CA PRO A 690 10.22 30.10 45.53
C PRO A 690 11.16 30.22 46.76
N PHE A 691 12.49 30.30 46.58
CA PHE A 691 13.45 30.39 47.69
C PHE A 691 14.54 31.44 47.41
N ASP A 692 15.20 31.96 48.45
CA ASP A 692 16.29 32.97 48.46
C ASP A 692 17.59 32.51 47.73
N ALA A 693 17.44 31.87 46.56
CA ALA A 693 18.50 31.42 45.68
C ALA A 693 18.32 32.05 44.29
N ARG A 694 19.42 32.50 43.69
CA ARG A 694 19.43 33.10 42.35
C ARG A 694 20.11 32.16 41.37
N VAL A 695 19.43 31.83 40.28
CA VAL A 695 20.05 31.17 39.12
C VAL A 695 21.00 32.17 38.46
N THR A 696 22.31 31.88 38.47
CA THR A 696 23.33 32.74 37.87
C THR A 696 23.39 32.56 36.36
N GLU A 697 23.40 31.32 35.90
CA GLU A 697 23.37 30.92 34.49
C GLU A 697 22.70 29.55 34.38
N TYR A 698 22.13 29.24 33.22
CA TYR A 698 21.63 27.91 32.90
C TYR A 698 21.85 27.60 31.41
N THR A 699 21.89 26.31 31.09
CA THR A 699 21.87 25.79 29.72
C THR A 699 21.01 24.55 29.69
N SER A 700 20.65 24.09 28.50
CA SER A 700 19.80 22.91 28.32
C SER A 700 20.27 22.10 27.13
N TYR A 701 20.07 20.79 27.19
CA TYR A 701 20.27 19.89 26.06
C TYR A 701 19.19 18.81 26.10
N ALA A 702 18.82 18.29 24.93
CA ALA A 702 17.95 17.13 24.84
C ALA A 702 18.79 15.88 25.14
N ASP A 703 18.60 15.28 26.31
CA ASP A 703 19.28 14.03 26.64
C ASP A 703 18.71 12.88 25.82
N ILE A 704 19.50 12.48 24.82
CA ILE A 704 19.21 11.36 23.93
C ILE A 704 20.10 10.15 24.25
N ALA A 705 20.84 10.11 25.38
CA ALA A 705 21.71 8.98 25.71
C ALA A 705 20.93 7.65 25.76
N THR A 706 19.70 7.70 26.24
CA THR A 706 18.77 6.56 26.25
C THR A 706 18.29 6.19 24.83
N ILE A 707 18.30 7.13 23.89
CA ILE A 707 17.96 6.93 22.45
C ILE A 707 19.19 6.39 21.70
N GLN A 708 20.40 6.81 22.05
CA GLN A 708 21.66 6.42 21.40
C GLN A 708 21.97 4.93 21.53
N ALA A 709 21.67 4.32 22.70
CA ALA A 709 21.73 2.87 22.91
C ALA A 709 20.74 2.06 22.03
N ILE A 710 19.73 2.72 21.48
CA ILE A 710 18.71 2.15 20.59
C ILE A 710 18.96 2.56 19.13
N MET A 711 19.66 3.67 18.86
CA MET A 711 20.11 3.98 17.50
C MET A 711 21.07 2.91 16.95
N SER A 712 21.83 2.23 17.82
CA SER A 712 22.54 1.00 17.45
C SER A 712 21.61 -0.11 16.94
N CYS A 713 20.34 -0.17 17.36
CA CYS A 713 19.36 -1.13 16.84
C CYS A 713 19.06 -0.96 15.34
N PHE A 714 19.39 0.19 14.76
CA PHE A 714 19.18 0.49 13.34
C PHE A 714 20.39 0.18 12.45
N GLY A 715 21.54 -0.18 13.03
CA GLY A 715 22.77 -0.44 12.27
C GLY A 715 23.37 0.80 11.61
N SER A 716 24.69 0.80 11.41
CA SER A 716 25.44 1.83 10.68
C SER A 716 25.22 1.75 9.17
#